data_AF-A0A1Y4GER0-F1
#
_entry.id   AF-A0A1Y4GER0-F1
#
_cell.length_a   1.000
_cell.length_b   1.000
_cell.length_c   1.000
_cell.angle_alpha   90.00
_cell.angle_beta   90.00
_cell.angle_gamma   90.00
#
_symmetry.space_group_name_H-M   'P 1'
#
loop_
_entity.id
_entity.type
_entity.pdbx_description
1 polymer ?
#
loop_
_entity_poly.entity_id
_entity_poly.type
_entity_poly.pdbx_seq_one_letter_code
_entity_poly.pdbx_strand_id
1 'polypeptide(L)'
;MSKLLRSYLKYARGEGGSPLWGFLWPCQFVTRAWMRLRIGFYKRGIFSVADPVLPVVSIGNNCFGGTNKTPMAEYVVRQFAEAGIKAGLVSRGYRTKEHPPLWIGQDKKSTRRDFAGDEPLMLSRRLPDAKVVVSRKRIEGVKLLASLGAEVAVTDDTFQHRKMGRDVDIVLVDSTCPFGNGQVLPAGSMREPMSAFRRADIIVLTKANQARPEAIDEIKEKISPYVTEDKIFVADIKLESWMAREAGGCEHAVDEEGFVPRGKYIALSAIGNPGGFYQFLDELGVAVAERRTYRDHHILTENEIAELERLAAATGADGFVCTEKDLANMPRKLSLNLPLYVPCIKVSLRDPLGFRRKILEKLRPAFLVASNGNGEDAMGVVLAKKLKARFPSARVDAFALVGSGKPYTMNGINVVSPPAEMPSGGVVKYHLRDLVSDVRHGLGGAIRRQMKKMRELYGKYRTPICVGDVYLLLSVLWGQGMKPLFVATAKSVHLNGHMRIEKWLMRRRCILVWTRDEETARELVAAGVPAVFQGNPIMDLLDETNEPAFAWNGEGFKILLLPGSRPRAYEDIKLVLDTVTLLASRMECCFVMVPAPTIDLKKMTESLDGWKLSEDGLTLSSVAASVAICRAPVAAAAYGAELLIGLGGTANQLCAGLGVPVVSIIERGKLRQKKLLRDAEVLVPAEPAELAAAAERILTDPELRRSMQEAGIKNLGRMGALDNVVEYCAAELGWDARCSVYEKYKKYLDSLGEKETKGEGADEGVRLK
;
A
#
# COMPACT_ATOMS: atom_id res chain seq x y z
N MET A 1 26.88 0.33 -35.08
CA MET A 1 27.28 0.64 -33.68
C MET A 1 28.75 1.07 -33.69
N SER A 2 29.12 2.21 -33.11
CA SER A 2 30.52 2.69 -33.14
C SER A 2 31.48 1.71 -32.44
N LYS A 3 32.75 1.65 -32.86
CA LYS A 3 33.77 0.77 -32.24
C LYS A 3 33.94 1.10 -30.74
N LEU A 4 33.83 2.38 -30.36
CA LEU A 4 33.85 2.87 -28.98
C LEU A 4 32.72 2.28 -28.13
N LEU A 5 31.47 2.32 -28.60
CA LEU A 5 30.33 1.79 -27.85
C LEU A 5 30.43 0.27 -27.64
N ARG A 6 30.92 -0.46 -28.66
CA ARG A 6 31.19 -1.91 -28.52
C ARG A 6 32.28 -2.19 -27.50
N SER A 7 33.37 -1.41 -27.50
CA SER A 7 34.44 -1.52 -26.51
C SER A 7 33.93 -1.25 -25.09
N TYR A 8 33.14 -0.20 -24.91
CA TYR A 8 32.53 0.13 -23.61
C TYR A 8 31.58 -0.97 -23.12
N LEU A 9 30.72 -1.50 -23.99
CA LEU A 9 29.78 -2.57 -23.62
C LEU A 9 30.51 -3.85 -23.21
N LYS A 10 31.59 -4.24 -23.89
CA LYS A 10 32.44 -5.37 -23.48
C LYS A 10 33.04 -5.14 -22.08
N TYR A 11 33.59 -3.94 -21.83
CA TYR A 11 34.09 -3.58 -20.50
C TYR A 11 33.00 -3.62 -19.41
N ALA A 12 31.83 -3.04 -19.69
CA ALA A 12 30.72 -2.99 -18.74
C ALA A 12 30.11 -4.37 -18.44
N ARG A 13 30.19 -5.31 -19.40
CA ARG A 13 29.81 -6.72 -19.23
C ARG A 13 30.88 -7.58 -18.54
N GLY A 14 32.09 -7.05 -18.36
CA GLY A 14 33.21 -7.81 -17.79
C GLY A 14 33.88 -8.75 -18.79
N GLU A 15 33.58 -8.64 -20.08
CA GLU A 15 34.14 -9.45 -21.17
C GLU A 15 35.53 -8.97 -21.62
N GLY A 16 36.08 -7.92 -21.01
CA GLY A 16 37.43 -7.42 -21.32
C GLY A 16 37.91 -6.29 -20.40
N GLY A 17 39.22 -6.24 -20.15
CA GLY A 17 39.88 -5.15 -19.44
C GLY A 17 40.29 -4.05 -20.41
N SER A 18 39.70 -2.85 -20.28
CA SER A 18 40.12 -1.69 -21.06
C SER A 18 40.58 -0.58 -20.10
N PRO A 19 41.87 -0.19 -20.12
CA PRO A 19 42.38 0.90 -19.27
C PRO A 19 41.63 2.22 -19.50
N LEU A 20 41.18 2.47 -20.74
CA LEU A 20 40.44 3.67 -21.14
C LEU A 20 39.15 3.85 -20.34
N TRP A 21 38.35 2.79 -20.18
CA TRP A 21 37.08 2.86 -19.47
C TRP A 21 37.25 2.79 -17.95
N GLY A 22 38.43 2.38 -17.45
CA GLY A 22 38.79 2.44 -16.03
C GLY A 22 38.72 3.85 -15.44
N PHE A 23 38.93 4.89 -16.27
CA PHE A 23 38.76 6.29 -15.84
C PHE A 23 37.33 6.64 -15.42
N LEU A 24 36.32 5.88 -15.85
CA LEU A 24 34.93 6.07 -15.42
C LEU A 24 34.67 5.53 -14.01
N TRP A 25 35.60 4.79 -13.41
CA TRP A 25 35.42 4.16 -12.12
C TRP A 25 35.04 5.15 -11.00
N PRO A 26 35.69 6.32 -10.83
CA PRO A 26 35.29 7.29 -9.80
C PRO A 26 33.87 7.84 -10.00
N CYS A 27 33.40 7.96 -11.25
CA CYS A 27 32.06 8.46 -11.55
C CYS A 27 30.95 7.59 -10.95
N GLN A 28 31.23 6.30 -10.68
CA GLN A 28 30.26 5.42 -10.02
C GLN A 28 29.84 5.93 -8.63
N PHE A 29 30.75 6.59 -7.89
CA PHE A 29 30.48 7.02 -6.52
C PHE A 29 29.45 8.14 -6.50
N VAL A 30 29.52 9.04 -7.49
CA VAL A 30 28.51 10.07 -7.71
C VAL A 30 27.17 9.43 -8.02
N THR A 31 27.12 8.48 -8.95
CA THR A 31 25.89 7.76 -9.29
C THR A 31 25.31 7.02 -8.08
N ARG A 32 26.15 6.32 -7.30
CA ARG A 32 25.75 5.61 -6.08
C ARG A 32 25.23 6.56 -5.00
N ALA A 33 25.89 7.69 -4.78
CA ALA A 33 25.46 8.71 -3.83
C ALA A 33 24.10 9.30 -4.22
N TRP A 34 23.94 9.68 -5.50
CA TRP A 34 22.68 10.17 -6.03
C TRP A 34 21.54 9.15 -5.87
N MET A 35 21.78 7.88 -6.20
CA MET A 35 20.76 6.83 -6.05
C MET A 35 20.39 6.59 -4.59
N ARG A 36 21.37 6.54 -3.69
CA ARG A 36 21.11 6.43 -2.24
C ARG A 36 20.27 7.60 -1.74
N LEU A 37 20.60 8.82 -2.16
CA LEU A 37 19.86 10.03 -1.82
C LEU A 37 18.41 9.96 -2.35
N ARG A 38 18.25 9.68 -3.65
CA ARG A 38 16.94 9.55 -4.31
C ARG A 38 16.06 8.49 -3.63
N ILE A 39 16.59 7.30 -3.35
CA ILE A 39 15.87 6.24 -2.62
C ILE A 39 15.56 6.70 -1.20
N GLY A 40 16.49 7.38 -0.54
CA GLY A 40 16.30 7.97 0.78
C GLY A 40 15.15 8.98 0.84
N PHE A 41 14.92 9.75 -0.24
CA PHE A 41 13.78 10.65 -0.36
C PHE A 41 12.45 9.94 -0.55
N TYR A 42 12.40 8.84 -1.32
CA TYR A 42 11.19 8.01 -1.39
C TYR A 42 10.89 7.32 -0.05
N LYS A 43 11.92 6.80 0.64
CA LYS A 43 11.75 6.15 1.96
C LYS A 43 11.17 7.08 3.02
N ARG A 44 11.55 8.36 2.98
CA ARG A 44 11.10 9.39 3.91
C ARG A 44 9.81 10.10 3.48
N GLY A 45 9.20 9.65 2.38
CA GLY A 45 7.99 10.28 1.84
C GLY A 45 8.22 11.71 1.34
N ILE A 46 9.48 12.12 1.09
CA ILE A 46 9.85 13.41 0.49
C ILE A 46 9.57 13.40 -1.01
N PHE A 47 9.72 12.27 -1.68
CA PHE A 47 9.15 12.06 -3.01
C PHE A 47 7.86 11.26 -2.91
N SER A 48 6.82 11.75 -3.55
CA SER A 48 5.51 11.10 -3.54
C SER A 48 5.51 9.85 -4.40
N VAL A 49 4.87 8.81 -3.87
CA VAL A 49 4.50 7.61 -4.62
C VAL A 49 3.01 7.70 -4.91
N ALA A 50 2.62 7.55 -6.18
CA ALA A 50 1.23 7.44 -6.59
C ALA A 50 0.74 6.01 -6.37
N ASP A 51 -0.49 5.89 -5.87
CA ASP A 51 -1.15 4.60 -5.71
C ASP A 51 -1.96 4.25 -6.97
N PRO A 52 -1.68 3.12 -7.66
CA PRO A 52 -2.51 2.70 -8.79
C PRO A 52 -3.84 2.14 -8.29
N VAL A 53 -4.87 2.32 -9.12
CA VAL A 53 -6.23 1.81 -8.87
C VAL A 53 -6.35 0.29 -9.04
N LEU A 54 -5.39 -0.35 -9.72
CA LEU A 54 -5.28 -1.80 -9.84
C LEU A 54 -4.09 -2.32 -9.05
N PRO A 55 -4.10 -3.59 -8.60
CA PRO A 55 -2.88 -4.29 -8.21
C PRO A 55 -1.88 -4.28 -9.37
N VAL A 56 -0.60 -4.00 -9.07
CA VAL A 56 0.48 -3.91 -10.04
C VAL A 56 1.58 -4.92 -9.77
N VAL A 57 1.88 -5.75 -10.77
CA VAL A 57 3.05 -6.63 -10.82
C VAL A 57 4.12 -6.01 -11.72
N SER A 58 5.23 -5.62 -11.11
CA SER A 58 6.36 -5.00 -11.78
C SER A 58 7.35 -6.06 -12.25
N ILE A 59 7.77 -5.99 -13.51
CA ILE A 59 8.84 -6.82 -14.06
C ILE A 59 9.97 -5.89 -14.48
N GLY A 60 11.11 -6.01 -13.82
CA GLY A 60 12.26 -5.19 -14.14
C GLY A 60 13.57 -5.94 -14.05
N ASN A 61 14.66 -5.22 -14.22
CA ASN A 61 16.01 -5.75 -14.09
C ASN A 61 16.91 -4.71 -13.43
N ASN A 62 18.10 -5.13 -13.02
CA ASN A 62 19.09 -4.21 -12.43
C ASN A 62 20.32 -3.96 -13.31
N CYS A 63 20.39 -4.56 -14.50
CA CYS A 63 21.51 -4.43 -15.44
C CYS A 63 21.04 -3.93 -16.81
N PHE A 64 21.94 -3.28 -17.56
CA PHE A 64 21.73 -3.03 -18.99
C PHE A 64 21.98 -4.31 -19.79
N GLY A 65 21.03 -4.69 -20.63
CA GLY A 65 21.08 -5.92 -21.42
C GLY A 65 19.69 -6.54 -21.59
N GLY A 66 19.59 -7.53 -22.48
CA GLY A 66 18.36 -8.29 -22.70
C GLY A 66 18.19 -9.36 -21.63
N THR A 67 17.50 -9.04 -20.54
CA THR A 67 17.25 -9.96 -19.40
C THR A 67 15.90 -10.68 -19.52
N ASN A 68 15.39 -10.90 -20.74
CA ASN A 68 14.11 -11.56 -21.03
C ASN A 68 12.88 -11.00 -20.30
N LYS A 69 12.79 -9.67 -20.17
CA LYS A 69 11.61 -9.01 -19.58
C LYS A 69 10.33 -9.30 -20.35
N THR A 70 10.41 -9.29 -21.68
CA THR A 70 9.26 -9.46 -22.57
C THR A 70 8.64 -10.85 -22.45
N PRO A 71 9.39 -11.96 -22.57
CA PRO A 71 8.84 -13.30 -22.32
C PRO A 71 8.34 -13.51 -20.88
N MET A 72 9.02 -12.92 -19.88
CA MET A 72 8.56 -13.03 -18.49
C MET A 72 7.23 -12.27 -18.27
N ALA A 73 7.06 -11.12 -18.91
CA ALA A 73 5.82 -10.36 -18.84
C ALA A 73 4.66 -11.13 -19.45
N GLU A 74 4.88 -11.77 -20.59
CA GLU A 74 3.92 -12.69 -21.18
C GLU A 74 3.56 -13.85 -20.25
N TYR A 75 4.56 -14.52 -19.67
CA TYR A 75 4.35 -15.62 -18.73
C TYR A 75 3.44 -15.22 -17.55
N VAL A 76 3.71 -14.06 -16.93
CA VAL A 76 2.91 -13.57 -15.80
C VAL A 76 1.48 -13.20 -16.23
N VAL A 77 1.30 -12.60 -17.41
CA VAL A 77 -0.04 -12.29 -17.93
C VAL A 77 -0.84 -13.57 -18.20
N ARG A 78 -0.24 -14.56 -18.88
CA ARG A 78 -0.89 -15.86 -19.15
C ARG A 78 -1.27 -16.58 -17.86
N GLN A 79 -0.40 -16.58 -16.87
CA GLN A 79 -0.67 -17.18 -15.55
C GLN A 79 -1.91 -16.59 -14.87
N PHE A 80 -2.13 -15.26 -14.95
CA PHE A 80 -3.36 -14.67 -14.43
C PHE A 80 -4.59 -15.02 -15.28
N ALA A 81 -4.42 -15.08 -16.61
CA ALA A 81 -5.49 -15.50 -17.51
C ALA A 81 -5.96 -16.94 -17.23
N GLU A 82 -5.04 -17.87 -16.96
CA GLU A 82 -5.35 -19.24 -16.52
C GLU A 82 -6.18 -19.27 -15.22
N ALA A 83 -5.97 -18.30 -14.33
CA ALA A 83 -6.73 -18.14 -13.09
C ALA A 83 -8.09 -17.43 -13.31
N GLY A 84 -8.46 -17.13 -14.55
CA GLY A 84 -9.68 -16.37 -14.89
C GLY A 84 -9.61 -14.88 -14.52
N ILE A 85 -8.40 -14.33 -14.32
CA ILE A 85 -8.17 -12.94 -13.94
C ILE A 85 -7.73 -12.15 -15.16
N LYS A 86 -8.44 -11.06 -15.48
CA LYS A 86 -8.15 -10.24 -16.66
C LYS A 86 -6.91 -9.38 -16.43
N ALA A 87 -5.74 -9.91 -16.74
CA ALA A 87 -4.48 -9.16 -16.69
C ALA A 87 -4.29 -8.26 -17.92
N GLY A 88 -3.82 -7.03 -17.68
CA GLY A 88 -3.38 -6.11 -18.73
C GLY A 88 -1.89 -5.81 -18.62
N LEU A 89 -1.25 -5.47 -19.73
CA LEU A 89 0.18 -5.17 -19.78
C LEU A 89 0.42 -3.71 -20.10
N VAL A 90 1.22 -3.00 -19.29
CA VAL A 90 1.69 -1.64 -19.58
C VAL A 90 3.16 -1.68 -19.96
N SER A 91 3.46 -1.31 -21.20
CA SER A 91 4.82 -1.09 -21.67
C SER A 91 5.16 0.39 -21.78
N ARG A 92 6.45 0.73 -21.69
CA ARG A 92 6.94 2.10 -21.88
C ARG A 92 6.81 2.62 -23.32
N GLY A 93 6.91 1.74 -24.33
CA GLY A 93 7.05 2.14 -25.74
C GLY A 93 8.44 2.73 -26.03
N TYR A 94 9.48 1.89 -26.08
CA TYR A 94 10.82 2.37 -26.37
C TYR A 94 10.93 2.88 -27.82
N ARG A 95 11.56 4.06 -28.02
CA ARG A 95 11.70 4.77 -29.31
C ARG A 95 10.39 5.16 -30.01
N THR A 96 9.26 5.25 -29.29
CA THR A 96 8.01 5.76 -29.85
C THR A 96 7.93 7.29 -29.79
N LYS A 97 7.11 7.86 -30.69
CA LYS A 97 6.78 9.30 -30.64
C LYS A 97 6.03 9.64 -29.34
N GLU A 98 6.02 10.90 -28.92
CA GLU A 98 5.21 11.29 -27.77
C GLU A 98 3.72 11.17 -28.09
N HIS A 99 2.99 10.46 -27.24
CA HIS A 99 1.55 10.25 -27.33
C HIS A 99 0.96 10.04 -25.92
N PRO A 100 -0.35 10.32 -25.72
CA PRO A 100 -1.07 9.90 -24.51
C PRO A 100 -1.09 8.36 -24.40
N PRO A 101 -1.46 7.77 -23.25
CA PRO A 101 -1.61 6.32 -23.11
C PRO A 101 -2.43 5.73 -24.27
N LEU A 102 -1.91 4.66 -24.86
CA LEU A 102 -2.44 4.07 -26.09
C LEU A 102 -2.71 2.59 -25.87
N TRP A 103 -3.93 2.11 -26.14
CA TRP A 103 -4.20 0.69 -26.21
C TRP A 103 -3.96 0.18 -27.64
N ILE A 104 -3.15 -0.87 -27.78
CA ILE A 104 -2.87 -1.49 -29.08
C ILE A 104 -4.10 -2.25 -29.55
N GLY A 105 -4.61 -1.89 -30.73
CA GLY A 105 -5.81 -2.48 -31.32
C GLY A 105 -7.06 -1.60 -31.19
N GLN A 106 -6.99 -0.48 -30.48
CA GLN A 106 -8.12 0.47 -30.38
C GLN A 106 -8.47 1.11 -31.74
N ASP A 107 -7.48 1.31 -32.60
CA ASP A 107 -7.61 1.92 -33.93
C ASP A 107 -6.46 1.48 -34.88
N LYS A 108 -6.58 1.77 -36.19
CA LYS A 108 -5.54 1.41 -37.18
C LYS A 108 -4.18 2.08 -36.89
N LYS A 109 -4.16 3.26 -36.27
CA LYS A 109 -2.93 4.01 -35.94
C LYS A 109 -2.20 3.39 -34.74
N SER A 110 -2.93 2.82 -33.79
CA SER A 110 -2.41 2.17 -32.58
C SER A 110 -1.61 0.92 -32.89
N THR A 111 -1.88 0.29 -34.04
CA THR A 111 -1.14 -0.88 -34.54
C THR A 111 0.13 -0.52 -35.30
N ARG A 112 0.45 0.78 -35.44
CA ARG A 112 1.68 1.23 -36.10
C ARG A 112 2.85 1.21 -35.13
N ARG A 113 3.97 0.65 -35.55
CA ARG A 113 5.23 0.57 -34.78
C ARG A 113 5.71 1.92 -34.26
N ASP A 114 5.55 3.01 -35.03
CA ASP A 114 5.96 4.37 -34.62
C ASP A 114 5.31 4.84 -33.30
N PHE A 115 4.13 4.29 -33.00
CA PHE A 115 3.33 4.60 -31.82
C PHE A 115 3.38 3.46 -30.78
N ALA A 116 3.22 2.21 -31.20
CA ALA A 116 3.21 1.08 -30.27
C ALA A 116 4.62 0.67 -29.79
N GLY A 117 5.63 0.83 -30.63
CA GLY A 117 6.92 0.15 -30.48
C GLY A 117 6.87 -1.28 -31.00
N ASP A 118 8.04 -1.92 -31.09
CA ASP A 118 8.20 -3.29 -31.58
C ASP A 118 7.80 -4.34 -30.54
N GLU A 119 8.33 -4.24 -29.32
CA GLU A 119 8.04 -5.19 -28.24
C GLU A 119 6.54 -5.22 -27.83
N PRO A 120 5.85 -4.08 -27.66
CA PRO A 120 4.43 -4.09 -27.30
C PRO A 120 3.54 -4.62 -28.42
N LEU A 121 3.89 -4.37 -29.68
CA LEU A 121 3.16 -4.88 -30.84
C LEU A 121 3.28 -6.42 -30.91
N MET A 122 4.49 -6.94 -30.74
CA MET A 122 4.74 -8.38 -30.65
C MET A 122 3.91 -9.03 -29.53
N LEU A 123 3.96 -8.45 -28.32
CA LEU A 123 3.18 -8.95 -27.17
C LEU A 123 1.67 -8.93 -27.42
N SER A 124 1.15 -7.90 -28.09
CA SER A 124 -0.28 -7.82 -28.41
C SER A 124 -0.77 -8.95 -29.34
N ARG A 125 0.13 -9.51 -30.18
CA ARG A 125 -0.20 -10.67 -31.03
C ARG A 125 -0.17 -11.97 -30.24
N ARG A 126 0.77 -12.12 -29.31
CA ARG A 126 0.89 -13.31 -28.46
C ARG A 126 -0.17 -13.38 -27.35
N LEU A 127 -0.73 -12.24 -26.98
CA LEU A 127 -1.73 -12.10 -25.93
C LEU A 127 -3.03 -11.50 -26.48
N PRO A 128 -3.76 -12.20 -27.38
CA PRO A 128 -4.96 -11.65 -28.02
C PRO A 128 -6.05 -11.27 -27.01
N ASP A 129 -6.15 -12.00 -25.89
CA ASP A 129 -7.15 -11.76 -24.86
C ASP A 129 -6.75 -10.68 -23.84
N ALA A 130 -5.47 -10.31 -23.80
CA ALA A 130 -4.97 -9.30 -22.87
C ALA A 130 -4.91 -7.91 -23.51
N LYS A 131 -5.19 -6.88 -22.72
CA LYS A 131 -5.05 -5.49 -23.17
C LYS A 131 -3.60 -5.05 -23.00
N VAL A 132 -2.92 -4.71 -24.11
CA VAL A 132 -1.55 -4.16 -24.10
C VAL A 132 -1.59 -2.66 -24.32
N VAL A 133 -1.14 -1.90 -23.32
CA VAL A 133 -1.12 -0.44 -23.30
C VAL A 133 0.31 0.09 -23.34
N VAL A 134 0.53 1.11 -24.15
CA VAL A 134 1.81 1.83 -24.26
C VAL A 134 1.68 3.18 -23.58
N SER A 135 2.50 3.41 -22.55
CA SER A 135 2.53 4.70 -21.85
C SER A 135 3.88 4.99 -21.19
N ARG A 136 4.42 6.19 -21.44
CA ARG A 136 5.61 6.68 -20.73
C ARG A 136 5.34 6.88 -19.22
N LYS A 137 4.14 7.37 -18.89
CA LYS A 137 3.66 7.55 -17.52
C LYS A 137 2.82 6.33 -17.10
N ARG A 138 3.47 5.36 -16.47
CA ARG A 138 2.88 4.05 -16.12
C ARG A 138 1.55 4.17 -15.37
N ILE A 139 1.43 5.13 -14.46
CA ILE A 139 0.18 5.35 -13.71
C ILE A 139 -1.01 5.68 -14.62
N GLU A 140 -0.80 6.45 -15.71
CA GLU A 140 -1.85 6.75 -16.68
C GLU A 140 -2.18 5.53 -17.55
N GLY A 141 -1.18 4.69 -17.85
CA GLY A 141 -1.38 3.41 -18.52
C GLY A 141 -2.19 2.41 -17.68
N VAL A 142 -1.92 2.32 -16.38
CA VAL A 142 -2.69 1.49 -15.45
C VAL A 142 -4.13 1.99 -15.32
N LYS A 143 -4.35 3.31 -15.30
CA LYS A 143 -5.70 3.88 -15.33
C LYS A 143 -6.46 3.51 -16.61
N LEU A 144 -5.80 3.58 -17.77
CA LEU A 144 -6.41 3.14 -19.03
C LEU A 144 -6.76 1.66 -18.99
N LEU A 145 -5.87 0.79 -18.49
CA LEU A 145 -6.18 -0.63 -18.31
C LEU A 145 -7.39 -0.87 -17.41
N ALA A 146 -7.50 -0.15 -16.29
CA ALA A 146 -8.66 -0.24 -15.41
C ALA A 146 -9.96 0.10 -16.14
N SER A 147 -9.96 1.19 -16.94
CA SER A 147 -11.13 1.56 -17.74
C SER A 147 -11.48 0.57 -18.86
N LEU A 148 -10.51 -0.24 -19.29
CA LEU A 148 -10.70 -1.31 -20.28
C LEU A 148 -11.11 -2.65 -19.63
N GLY A 149 -11.36 -2.66 -18.32
CA GLY A 149 -11.83 -3.84 -17.58
C GLY A 149 -10.73 -4.81 -17.15
N ALA A 150 -9.46 -4.37 -17.12
CA ALA A 150 -8.39 -5.17 -16.51
C ALA A 150 -8.51 -5.15 -14.97
N GLU A 151 -8.24 -6.29 -14.34
CA GLU A 151 -8.29 -6.46 -12.88
C GLU A 151 -6.90 -6.35 -12.24
N VAL A 152 -5.84 -6.69 -12.99
CA VAL A 152 -4.44 -6.60 -12.55
C VAL A 152 -3.59 -6.06 -13.68
N ALA A 153 -2.60 -5.22 -13.34
CA ALA A 153 -1.68 -4.65 -14.31
C ALA A 153 -0.28 -5.23 -14.15
N VAL A 154 0.27 -5.78 -15.22
CA VAL A 154 1.68 -6.14 -15.34
C VAL A 154 2.41 -4.97 -15.99
N THR A 155 3.53 -4.51 -15.42
CA THR A 155 4.26 -3.34 -15.95
C THR A 155 5.71 -3.68 -16.22
N ASP A 156 6.22 -3.30 -17.39
CA ASP A 156 7.62 -3.54 -17.78
C ASP A 156 8.59 -2.43 -17.34
N ASP A 157 9.82 -2.84 -17.05
CA ASP A 157 10.97 -1.98 -16.75
C ASP A 157 10.69 -0.95 -15.63
N THR A 158 9.93 -1.38 -14.61
CA THR A 158 9.47 -0.52 -13.51
C THR A 158 10.28 -0.63 -12.22
N PHE A 159 11.35 -1.45 -12.19
CA PHE A 159 12.18 -1.64 -10.98
C PHE A 159 12.66 -0.30 -10.39
N GLN A 160 13.22 0.57 -11.25
CA GLN A 160 13.71 1.90 -10.89
C GLN A 160 12.60 2.98 -10.87
N HIS A 161 11.38 2.66 -11.30
CA HIS A 161 10.24 3.58 -11.39
C HIS A 161 9.51 3.67 -10.04
N ARG A 162 10.10 4.40 -9.09
CA ARG A 162 9.57 4.55 -7.71
C ARG A 162 8.40 5.52 -7.56
N LYS A 163 8.03 6.25 -8.63
CA LYS A 163 6.90 7.20 -8.59
C LYS A 163 5.53 6.53 -8.52
N MET A 164 5.45 5.25 -8.84
CA MET A 164 4.25 4.43 -8.77
C MET A 164 4.52 3.28 -7.80
N GLY A 165 3.59 3.03 -6.89
CA GLY A 165 3.71 1.87 -6.01
C GLY A 165 3.29 0.59 -6.73
N ARG A 166 3.82 -0.53 -6.26
CA ARG A 166 3.63 -1.86 -6.87
C ARG A 166 3.39 -2.85 -5.75
N ASP A 167 2.55 -3.85 -6.03
CA ASP A 167 2.16 -4.88 -5.07
C ASP A 167 3.13 -6.06 -5.12
N VAL A 168 3.70 -6.36 -6.29
CA VAL A 168 4.78 -7.36 -6.46
C VAL A 168 5.89 -6.79 -7.33
N ASP A 169 7.15 -6.96 -6.89
CA ASP A 169 8.33 -6.55 -7.66
C ASP A 169 9.22 -7.74 -8.04
N ILE A 170 9.13 -8.14 -9.32
CA ILE A 170 9.89 -9.24 -9.92
C ILE A 170 11.12 -8.66 -10.63
N VAL A 171 12.31 -9.13 -10.24
CA VAL A 171 13.59 -8.66 -10.78
C VAL A 171 14.30 -9.78 -11.51
N LEU A 172 14.58 -9.55 -12.79
CA LEU A 172 15.28 -10.52 -13.63
C LEU A 172 16.77 -10.28 -13.57
N VAL A 173 17.51 -11.38 -13.44
CA VAL A 173 18.97 -11.45 -13.52
C VAL A 173 19.30 -12.39 -14.66
N ASP A 174 20.13 -11.93 -15.60
CA ASP A 174 20.55 -12.75 -16.73
C ASP A 174 21.71 -13.66 -16.28
N SER A 175 21.50 -14.98 -16.24
CA SER A 175 22.51 -15.92 -15.74
C SER A 175 23.78 -15.96 -16.60
N THR A 176 23.71 -15.52 -17.85
CA THR A 176 24.87 -15.45 -18.76
C THR A 176 25.77 -14.24 -18.48
N CYS A 177 25.20 -13.15 -17.93
CA CYS A 177 25.92 -11.92 -17.59
C CYS A 177 25.21 -11.20 -16.43
N PRO A 178 25.27 -11.74 -15.20
CA PRO A 178 24.37 -11.35 -14.12
C PRO A 178 24.59 -9.93 -13.62
N PHE A 179 25.85 -9.52 -13.42
CA PHE A 179 26.21 -8.21 -12.85
C PHE A 179 27.20 -7.43 -13.73
N GLY A 180 27.51 -7.93 -14.93
CA GLY A 180 28.61 -7.45 -15.75
C GLY A 180 29.93 -7.39 -14.96
N ASN A 181 30.60 -6.24 -14.98
CA ASN A 181 31.81 -6.00 -14.17
C ASN A 181 31.54 -5.65 -12.69
N GLY A 182 30.29 -5.76 -12.22
CA GLY A 182 29.88 -5.46 -10.84
C GLY A 182 29.74 -3.98 -10.48
N GLN A 183 30.06 -3.07 -11.41
CA GLN A 183 30.04 -1.63 -11.18
C GLN A 183 28.73 -0.98 -11.66
N VAL A 184 28.36 0.13 -11.02
CA VAL A 184 27.20 0.96 -11.40
C VAL A 184 27.59 1.89 -12.55
N LEU A 185 26.63 2.21 -13.43
CA LEU A 185 26.82 3.22 -14.47
C LEU A 185 27.48 4.50 -13.94
N PRO A 186 28.40 5.13 -14.70
CA PRO A 186 28.90 4.72 -16.02
C PRO A 186 30.08 3.72 -15.95
N ALA A 187 30.55 3.33 -14.77
CA ALA A 187 31.70 2.42 -14.61
C ALA A 187 31.38 0.96 -14.94
N GLY A 188 30.11 0.61 -15.10
CA GLY A 188 29.65 -0.75 -15.38
C GLY A 188 28.22 -0.79 -15.88
N SER A 189 27.65 -1.99 -15.98
CA SER A 189 26.32 -2.22 -16.54
C SER A 189 25.19 -2.19 -15.50
N MET A 190 25.49 -2.09 -14.20
CA MET A 190 24.46 -2.04 -13.17
C MET A 190 23.73 -0.68 -13.15
N ARG A 191 22.40 -0.72 -13.10
CA ARG A 191 21.51 0.45 -12.98
C ARG A 191 21.41 0.96 -11.56
N GLU A 192 21.50 0.08 -10.56
CA GLU A 192 21.55 0.43 -9.14
C GLU A 192 22.50 -0.54 -8.42
N PRO A 193 23.08 -0.20 -7.26
CA PRO A 193 23.96 -1.12 -6.52
C PRO A 193 23.26 -2.43 -6.12
N MET A 194 24.04 -3.48 -5.82
CA MET A 194 23.53 -4.79 -5.34
C MET A 194 22.52 -4.68 -4.17
N SER A 195 22.69 -3.69 -3.29
CA SER A 195 21.75 -3.46 -2.18
C SER A 195 20.32 -3.11 -2.62
N ALA A 196 20.10 -2.78 -3.90
CA ALA A 196 18.77 -2.60 -4.48
C ALA A 196 17.95 -3.90 -4.50
N PHE A 197 18.59 -5.07 -4.61
CA PHE A 197 17.91 -6.37 -4.62
C PHE A 197 17.11 -6.65 -3.33
N ARG A 198 17.45 -6.00 -2.21
CA ARG A 198 16.65 -6.04 -0.96
C ARG A 198 15.18 -5.62 -1.16
N ARG A 199 14.89 -4.86 -2.22
CA ARG A 199 13.54 -4.41 -2.55
C ARG A 199 12.78 -5.39 -3.44
N ALA A 200 13.46 -6.36 -4.04
CA ALA A 200 12.80 -7.37 -4.85
C ALA A 200 11.98 -8.28 -3.94
N ASP A 201 10.75 -8.54 -4.38
CA ASP A 201 9.91 -9.57 -3.78
C ASP A 201 10.30 -10.94 -4.33
N ILE A 202 10.63 -10.97 -5.62
CA ILE A 202 11.01 -12.16 -6.37
C ILE A 202 12.21 -11.82 -7.26
N ILE A 203 13.20 -12.71 -7.29
CA ILE A 203 14.31 -12.67 -8.25
C ILE A 203 14.18 -13.88 -9.16
N VAL A 204 14.28 -13.67 -10.46
CA VAL A 204 14.28 -14.75 -11.46
C VAL A 204 15.62 -14.76 -12.18
N LEU A 205 16.35 -15.87 -12.04
CA LEU A 205 17.58 -16.15 -12.76
C LEU A 205 17.21 -16.69 -14.14
N THR A 206 17.26 -15.82 -15.14
CA THR A 206 16.84 -16.10 -16.52
C THR A 206 17.97 -16.69 -17.35
N LYS A 207 17.62 -17.43 -18.41
CA LYS A 207 18.58 -18.08 -19.32
C LYS A 207 19.49 -19.10 -18.62
N ALA A 208 18.97 -19.77 -17.60
CA ALA A 208 19.77 -20.68 -16.80
C ALA A 208 20.31 -21.86 -17.63
N ASN A 209 19.56 -22.33 -18.62
CA ASN A 209 20.00 -23.33 -19.60
C ASN A 209 21.05 -22.85 -20.61
N GLN A 210 21.33 -21.55 -20.70
CA GLN A 210 22.37 -20.98 -21.58
C GLN A 210 23.61 -20.52 -20.80
N ALA A 211 23.59 -20.65 -19.47
CA ALA A 211 24.71 -20.30 -18.61
C ALA A 211 25.55 -21.54 -18.29
N ARG A 212 26.76 -21.33 -17.74
CA ARG A 212 27.56 -22.44 -17.20
C ARG A 212 26.80 -23.12 -16.05
N PRO A 213 26.92 -24.44 -15.85
CA PRO A 213 26.22 -25.16 -14.78
C PRO A 213 26.42 -24.52 -13.39
N GLU A 214 27.63 -24.05 -13.07
CA GLU A 214 27.97 -23.48 -11.76
C GLU A 214 27.52 -22.01 -11.60
N ALA A 215 27.16 -21.33 -12.71
CA ALA A 215 26.87 -19.90 -12.69
C ALA A 215 25.65 -19.57 -11.81
N ILE A 216 24.68 -20.47 -11.73
CA ILE A 216 23.47 -20.28 -10.92
C ILE A 216 23.82 -20.19 -9.43
N ASP A 217 24.66 -21.09 -8.95
CA ASP A 217 25.07 -21.10 -7.54
C ASP A 217 25.98 -19.92 -7.21
N GLU A 218 26.90 -19.55 -8.11
CA GLU A 218 27.70 -18.32 -7.97
C GLU A 218 26.83 -17.05 -7.85
N ILE A 219 25.74 -16.98 -8.63
CA ILE A 219 24.81 -15.85 -8.60
C ILE A 219 24.03 -15.84 -7.28
N LYS A 220 23.55 -17.00 -6.82
CA LYS A 220 22.85 -17.15 -5.53
C LYS A 220 23.75 -16.70 -4.38
N GLU A 221 25.01 -17.14 -4.36
CA GLU A 221 25.98 -16.76 -3.33
C GLU A 221 26.16 -15.24 -3.26
N LYS A 222 26.38 -14.59 -4.42
CA LYS A 222 26.56 -13.12 -4.51
C LYS A 222 25.32 -12.32 -4.09
N ILE A 223 24.12 -12.89 -4.25
CA ILE A 223 22.84 -12.24 -3.95
C ILE A 223 22.35 -12.53 -2.51
N SER A 224 22.81 -13.63 -1.89
CA SER A 224 22.44 -14.06 -0.53
C SER A 224 22.55 -13.00 0.57
N PRO A 225 23.48 -12.01 0.55
CA PRO A 225 23.52 -10.95 1.58
C PRO A 225 22.36 -9.94 1.49
N TYR A 226 21.54 -10.03 0.44
CA TYR A 226 20.50 -9.05 0.12
C TYR A 226 19.11 -9.64 0.07
N VAL A 227 18.96 -10.92 -0.24
CA VAL A 227 17.68 -11.62 -0.32
C VAL A 227 17.81 -13.02 0.22
N THR A 228 16.69 -13.55 0.69
CA THR A 228 16.55 -14.93 1.15
C THR A 228 16.31 -15.86 -0.05
N GLU A 229 16.67 -17.13 0.09
CA GLU A 229 16.61 -18.11 -1.01
C GLU A 229 15.19 -18.39 -1.51
N ASP A 230 14.18 -18.30 -0.63
CA ASP A 230 12.75 -18.44 -0.96
C ASP A 230 12.21 -17.36 -1.93
N LYS A 231 13.04 -16.37 -2.28
CA LYS A 231 12.74 -15.36 -3.28
C LYS A 231 13.38 -15.63 -4.65
N ILE A 232 14.28 -16.61 -4.75
CA ILE A 232 15.09 -16.85 -5.95
C ILE A 232 14.48 -18.01 -6.73
N PHE A 233 14.08 -17.73 -7.96
CA PHE A 233 13.56 -18.71 -8.90
C PHE A 233 14.48 -18.80 -10.12
N VAL A 234 14.46 -19.96 -10.77
CA VAL A 234 15.29 -20.23 -11.95
C VAL A 234 14.39 -20.45 -13.15
N ALA A 235 14.72 -19.77 -14.25
CA ALA A 235 13.98 -19.78 -15.49
C ALA A 235 14.89 -20.16 -16.66
N ASP A 236 14.46 -21.18 -17.40
CA ASP A 236 15.05 -21.57 -18.66
C ASP A 236 14.30 -20.91 -19.83
N ILE A 237 14.99 -20.68 -20.95
CA ILE A 237 14.34 -20.34 -22.22
C ILE A 237 14.12 -21.64 -22.98
N LYS A 238 12.90 -21.88 -23.42
CA LYS A 238 12.57 -23.00 -24.31
C LYS A 238 11.96 -22.48 -25.61
N LEU A 239 12.13 -23.25 -26.67
CA LEU A 239 11.31 -23.10 -27.87
C LEU A 239 9.87 -23.49 -27.51
N GLU A 240 8.91 -22.64 -27.84
CA GLU A 240 7.48 -22.95 -27.72
C GLU A 240 6.94 -23.53 -29.02
N SER A 241 7.22 -22.84 -30.12
CA SER A 241 6.81 -23.25 -31.46
C SER A 241 7.65 -22.52 -32.50
N TRP A 242 7.48 -22.89 -33.77
CA TRP A 242 7.96 -22.10 -34.89
C TRP A 242 6.80 -21.33 -35.51
N MET A 243 7.07 -20.13 -35.99
CA MET A 243 6.20 -19.42 -36.93
C MET A 243 6.86 -19.47 -38.30
N ALA A 244 6.10 -19.87 -39.32
CA ALA A 244 6.55 -19.90 -40.70
C ALA A 244 5.81 -18.83 -41.50
N ARG A 245 6.55 -18.17 -42.40
CA ARG A 245 6.01 -17.32 -43.45
C ARG A 245 6.42 -17.91 -44.79
N GLU A 246 5.45 -18.39 -45.56
CA GLU A 246 5.70 -19.01 -46.85
C GLU A 246 6.05 -17.97 -47.93
N ALA A 247 6.66 -18.45 -49.03
CA ALA A 247 6.87 -17.68 -50.25
C ALA A 247 5.51 -17.29 -50.85
N GLY A 248 5.04 -16.07 -50.54
CA GLY A 248 3.67 -15.62 -50.84
C GLY A 248 3.03 -14.83 -49.69
N GLY A 249 3.60 -14.89 -48.49
CA GLY A 249 3.31 -13.96 -47.40
C GLY A 249 2.26 -14.39 -46.38
N CYS A 250 1.75 -15.62 -46.44
CA CYS A 250 0.91 -16.20 -45.40
C CYS A 250 1.77 -16.58 -44.17
N GLU A 251 1.40 -16.09 -42.99
CA GLU A 251 2.03 -16.43 -41.71
C GLU A 251 1.17 -17.47 -40.99
N HIS A 252 1.78 -18.57 -40.53
CA HIS A 252 1.11 -19.58 -39.72
C HIS A 252 2.03 -20.14 -38.64
N ALA A 253 1.44 -20.64 -37.56
CA ALA A 253 2.17 -21.41 -36.56
C ALA A 253 2.46 -22.81 -37.11
N VAL A 254 3.67 -23.31 -36.86
CA VAL A 254 4.04 -24.69 -37.18
C VAL A 254 3.77 -25.52 -35.93
N ASP A 255 2.67 -26.29 -35.98
CA ASP A 255 2.15 -27.07 -34.85
C ASP A 255 2.72 -28.52 -34.82
N GLU A 256 3.85 -28.76 -35.48
CA GLU A 256 4.54 -30.05 -35.46
C GLU A 256 5.55 -30.12 -34.30
N GLU A 257 5.35 -31.07 -33.40
CA GLU A 257 6.21 -31.26 -32.23
C GLU A 257 7.62 -31.69 -32.65
N GLY A 258 8.64 -31.04 -32.09
CA GLY A 258 10.03 -31.30 -32.46
C GLY A 258 10.42 -30.80 -33.86
N PHE A 259 9.56 -30.01 -34.53
CA PHE A 259 9.88 -29.42 -35.82
C PHE A 259 11.15 -28.56 -35.76
N VAL A 260 12.03 -28.79 -36.73
CA VAL A 260 13.21 -27.96 -36.99
C VAL A 260 13.28 -27.73 -38.51
N PRO A 261 13.43 -26.47 -38.98
CA PRO A 261 13.58 -26.18 -40.40
C PRO A 261 14.71 -26.99 -41.03
N ARG A 262 14.39 -27.78 -42.06
CA ARG A 262 15.37 -28.58 -42.82
C ARG A 262 15.95 -27.73 -43.95
N GLY A 263 17.26 -27.81 -44.17
CA GLY A 263 17.97 -27.01 -45.18
C GLY A 263 18.92 -25.99 -44.56
N LYS A 264 19.46 -25.11 -45.40
CA LYS A 264 20.44 -24.09 -45.05
C LYS A 264 19.79 -22.71 -44.99
N TYR A 265 19.94 -22.01 -43.88
CA TYR A 265 19.23 -20.75 -43.65
C TYR A 265 20.17 -19.57 -43.45
N ILE A 266 19.76 -18.39 -43.92
CA ILE A 266 20.38 -17.13 -43.51
C ILE A 266 19.76 -16.70 -42.19
N ALA A 267 20.57 -16.63 -41.14
CA ALA A 267 20.15 -16.16 -39.84
C ALA A 267 20.36 -14.65 -39.72
N LEU A 268 19.29 -13.91 -39.44
CA LEU A 268 19.33 -12.46 -39.24
C LEU A 268 18.90 -12.06 -37.83
N SER A 269 19.59 -11.06 -37.28
CA SER A 269 19.37 -10.64 -35.89
C SER A 269 19.62 -9.16 -35.67
N ALA A 270 18.64 -8.46 -35.09
CA ALA A 270 18.73 -7.05 -34.68
C ALA A 270 18.37 -6.87 -33.19
N ILE A 271 18.86 -7.79 -32.34
CA ILE A 271 18.67 -7.77 -30.88
C ILE A 271 19.95 -7.40 -30.11
N GLY A 272 19.82 -7.14 -28.80
CA GLY A 272 20.94 -6.75 -27.93
C GLY A 272 22.01 -7.82 -27.66
N ASN A 273 21.72 -9.10 -27.93
CA ASN A 273 22.69 -10.21 -27.88
C ASN A 273 22.52 -11.19 -29.07
N PRO A 274 23.02 -10.83 -30.27
CA PRO A 274 22.92 -11.69 -31.45
C PRO A 274 23.64 -13.04 -31.30
N GLY A 275 24.75 -13.08 -30.56
CA GLY A 275 25.54 -14.30 -30.35
C GLY A 275 24.72 -15.42 -29.69
N GLY A 276 23.93 -15.08 -28.66
CA GLY A 276 23.06 -16.04 -27.99
C GLY A 276 21.92 -16.56 -28.89
N PHE A 277 21.46 -15.76 -29.85
CA PHE A 277 20.46 -16.22 -30.83
C PHE A 277 21.07 -17.22 -31.81
N TYR A 278 22.27 -16.94 -32.36
CA TYR A 278 22.92 -17.87 -33.27
C TYR A 278 23.27 -19.20 -32.58
N GLN A 279 23.78 -19.13 -31.34
CA GLN A 279 24.04 -20.33 -30.55
C GLN A 279 22.75 -21.13 -30.30
N PHE A 280 21.63 -20.45 -30.00
CA PHE A 280 20.34 -21.11 -29.84
C PHE A 280 19.86 -21.81 -31.11
N LEU A 281 20.09 -21.23 -32.30
CA LEU A 281 19.80 -21.90 -33.57
C LEU A 281 20.70 -23.12 -33.80
N ASP A 282 22.00 -23.00 -33.49
CA ASP A 282 22.95 -24.11 -33.58
C ASP A 282 22.53 -25.27 -32.65
N GLU A 283 22.09 -24.96 -31.41
CA GLU A 283 21.58 -25.94 -30.42
C GLU A 283 20.28 -26.62 -30.86
N LEU A 284 19.40 -25.91 -31.58
CA LEU A 284 18.20 -26.48 -32.20
C LEU A 284 18.50 -27.33 -33.44
N GLY A 285 19.75 -27.35 -33.92
CA GLY A 285 20.16 -28.10 -35.11
C GLY A 285 19.82 -27.41 -36.44
N VAL A 286 19.57 -26.09 -36.42
CA VAL A 286 19.33 -25.31 -37.64
C VAL A 286 20.65 -25.07 -38.36
N ALA A 287 20.77 -25.51 -39.62
CA ALA A 287 21.98 -25.27 -40.40
C ALA A 287 22.03 -23.82 -40.90
N VAL A 288 22.88 -23.00 -40.29
CA VAL A 288 23.05 -21.58 -40.67
C VAL A 288 24.12 -21.44 -41.75
N ALA A 289 23.72 -21.04 -42.96
CA ALA A 289 24.65 -20.77 -44.07
C ALA A 289 25.42 -19.46 -43.90
N GLU A 290 24.76 -18.42 -43.41
CA GLU A 290 25.34 -17.08 -43.26
C GLU A 290 24.64 -16.33 -42.12
N ARG A 291 25.39 -15.49 -41.40
CA ARG A 291 24.88 -14.69 -40.27
C ARG A 291 24.86 -13.20 -40.64
N ARG A 292 23.72 -12.53 -40.44
CA ARG A 292 23.55 -11.09 -40.70
C ARG A 292 23.08 -10.35 -39.44
N THR A 293 24.00 -9.58 -38.87
CA THR A 293 23.77 -8.88 -37.60
C THR A 293 23.57 -7.38 -37.82
N TYR A 294 22.42 -6.87 -37.39
CA TYR A 294 22.07 -5.45 -37.43
C TYR A 294 22.17 -4.80 -36.05
N ARG A 295 21.95 -3.48 -35.99
CA ARG A 295 21.90 -2.75 -34.71
C ARG A 295 20.63 -3.11 -33.94
N ASP A 296 20.68 -3.12 -32.61
CA ASP A 296 19.49 -3.35 -31.78
C ASP A 296 18.32 -2.38 -32.12
N HIS A 297 17.15 -2.96 -32.38
CA HIS A 297 15.93 -2.33 -32.91
C HIS A 297 16.07 -1.74 -34.33
N HIS A 298 16.95 -2.28 -35.18
CA HIS A 298 17.09 -1.89 -36.58
C HIS A 298 15.78 -2.14 -37.34
N ILE A 299 15.42 -1.22 -38.23
CA ILE A 299 14.27 -1.36 -39.12
C ILE A 299 14.81 -1.82 -40.46
N LEU A 300 14.42 -3.01 -40.90
CA LEU A 300 14.88 -3.51 -42.19
C LEU A 300 14.20 -2.73 -43.32
N THR A 301 15.00 -2.21 -44.23
CA THR A 301 14.55 -1.53 -45.44
C THR A 301 14.25 -2.52 -46.55
N GLU A 302 13.44 -2.13 -47.55
CA GLU A 302 13.17 -2.95 -48.73
C GLU A 302 14.45 -3.31 -49.49
N ASN A 303 15.42 -2.38 -49.54
CA ASN A 303 16.72 -2.62 -50.17
C ASN A 303 17.55 -3.68 -49.44
N GLU A 304 17.54 -3.67 -48.10
CA GLU A 304 18.23 -4.69 -47.28
C GLU A 304 17.56 -6.05 -47.43
N ILE A 305 16.24 -6.11 -47.59
CA ILE A 305 15.52 -7.35 -47.89
C ILE A 305 15.94 -7.91 -49.26
N ALA A 306 15.99 -7.07 -50.29
CA ALA A 306 16.47 -7.47 -51.61
C ALA A 306 17.96 -7.93 -51.58
N GLU A 307 18.78 -7.35 -50.70
CA GLU A 307 20.15 -7.80 -50.47
C GLU A 307 20.22 -9.18 -49.81
N LEU A 308 19.34 -9.45 -48.84
CA LEU A 308 19.22 -10.76 -48.20
C LEU A 308 18.80 -11.83 -49.21
N GLU A 309 17.90 -11.53 -50.15
CA GLU A 309 17.53 -12.46 -51.23
C GLU A 309 18.68 -12.76 -52.19
N ARG A 310 19.44 -11.74 -52.61
CA ARG A 310 20.66 -11.95 -53.41
C ARG A 310 21.68 -12.80 -52.68
N LEU A 311 21.81 -12.58 -51.37
CA LEU A 311 22.70 -13.37 -50.51
C LEU A 311 22.24 -14.82 -50.42
N ALA A 312 20.93 -15.08 -50.28
CA ALA A 312 20.37 -16.42 -50.26
C ALA A 312 20.66 -17.17 -51.55
N ALA A 313 20.49 -16.51 -52.70
CA ALA A 313 20.83 -17.08 -54.00
C ALA A 313 22.33 -17.38 -54.13
N ALA A 314 23.20 -16.50 -53.62
CA ALA A 314 24.65 -16.69 -53.68
C ALA A 314 25.18 -17.79 -52.76
N THR A 315 24.56 -18.00 -51.59
CA THR A 315 24.97 -19.01 -50.60
C THR A 315 24.24 -20.34 -50.76
N GLY A 316 23.24 -20.41 -51.65
CA GLY A 316 22.37 -21.57 -51.82
C GLY A 316 21.53 -21.84 -50.56
N ALA A 317 21.05 -20.78 -49.91
CA ALA A 317 20.17 -20.90 -48.75
C ALA A 317 18.73 -21.20 -49.18
N ASP A 318 18.09 -22.11 -48.44
CA ASP A 318 16.70 -22.54 -48.63
C ASP A 318 15.69 -21.57 -48.00
N GLY A 319 16.16 -20.63 -47.17
CA GLY A 319 15.31 -19.62 -46.55
C GLY A 319 16.00 -18.74 -45.52
N PHE A 320 15.18 -18.08 -44.70
CA PHE A 320 15.60 -17.13 -43.68
C PHE A 320 15.16 -17.57 -42.29
N VAL A 321 15.94 -17.20 -41.27
CA VAL A 321 15.56 -17.36 -39.87
C VAL A 321 15.82 -16.05 -39.10
N CYS A 322 14.83 -15.54 -38.36
CA CYS A 322 14.96 -14.31 -37.58
C CYS A 322 14.27 -14.40 -36.22
N THR A 323 14.49 -13.43 -35.32
CA THR A 323 13.74 -13.37 -34.05
C THR A 323 12.34 -12.75 -34.25
N GLU A 324 11.42 -13.00 -33.32
CA GLU A 324 10.08 -12.37 -33.33
C GLU A 324 10.14 -10.84 -33.31
N LYS A 325 11.15 -10.30 -32.59
CA LYS A 325 11.39 -8.86 -32.53
C LYS A 325 11.86 -8.30 -33.88
N ASP A 326 12.63 -9.08 -34.64
CA ASP A 326 13.08 -8.69 -35.97
C ASP A 326 11.92 -8.72 -36.97
N LEU A 327 11.04 -9.72 -36.89
CA LEU A 327 9.82 -9.79 -37.70
C LEU A 327 8.94 -8.54 -37.49
N ALA A 328 8.78 -8.08 -36.25
CA ALA A 328 8.06 -6.84 -35.93
C ALA A 328 8.71 -5.57 -36.51
N ASN A 329 9.97 -5.64 -36.92
CA ASN A 329 10.76 -4.56 -37.51
C ASN A 329 10.88 -4.65 -39.04
N MET A 330 10.29 -5.67 -39.66
CA MET A 330 10.21 -5.80 -41.11
C MET A 330 9.07 -4.93 -41.70
N PRO A 331 9.15 -4.58 -42.99
CA PRO A 331 8.08 -3.87 -43.69
C PRO A 331 6.75 -4.63 -43.60
N ARG A 332 5.65 -3.88 -43.50
CA ARG A 332 4.29 -4.43 -43.36
C ARG A 332 3.86 -5.30 -44.55
N LYS A 333 4.36 -4.96 -45.74
CA LYS A 333 4.24 -5.76 -46.96
C LYS A 333 5.59 -6.42 -47.23
N LEU A 334 5.92 -7.44 -46.43
CA LEU A 334 7.11 -8.24 -46.65
C LEU A 334 6.86 -9.23 -47.78
N SER A 335 7.58 -9.07 -48.89
CA SER A 335 7.61 -10.06 -49.97
C SER A 335 8.97 -10.75 -49.94
N LEU A 336 8.99 -12.04 -49.63
CA LEU A 336 10.17 -12.89 -49.70
C LEU A 336 9.86 -14.04 -50.66
N ASN A 337 10.81 -14.34 -51.54
CA ASN A 337 10.72 -15.45 -52.48
C ASN A 337 11.01 -16.82 -51.82
N LEU A 338 11.59 -16.81 -50.63
CA LEU A 338 11.92 -17.99 -49.83
C LEU A 338 11.21 -17.94 -48.48
N PRO A 339 10.98 -19.10 -47.84
CA PRO A 339 10.35 -19.16 -46.52
C PRO A 339 11.18 -18.43 -45.45
N LEU A 340 10.47 -17.83 -44.49
CA LEU A 340 11.04 -17.25 -43.28
C LEU A 340 10.51 -18.00 -42.06
N TYR A 341 11.41 -18.53 -41.24
CA TYR A 341 11.08 -19.17 -39.98
C TYR A 341 11.46 -18.28 -38.79
N VAL A 342 10.63 -18.28 -37.77
CA VAL A 342 10.82 -17.48 -36.56
C VAL A 342 10.60 -18.39 -35.34
N PRO A 343 11.64 -18.67 -34.54
CA PRO A 343 11.46 -19.45 -33.33
C PRO A 343 10.75 -18.60 -32.28
N CYS A 344 9.58 -19.05 -31.84
CA CYS A 344 8.83 -18.44 -30.76
C CYS A 344 9.30 -19.03 -29.43
N ILE A 345 9.86 -18.18 -28.56
CA ILE A 345 10.40 -18.64 -27.27
C ILE A 345 9.40 -18.44 -26.13
N LYS A 346 9.47 -19.30 -25.11
CA LYS A 346 8.76 -19.13 -23.83
C LYS A 346 9.68 -19.26 -22.63
N VAL A 347 9.23 -18.70 -21.51
CA VAL A 347 9.87 -18.90 -20.20
C VAL A 347 9.33 -20.17 -19.57
N SER A 348 10.23 -21.04 -19.13
CA SER A 348 9.91 -22.23 -18.33
C SER A 348 10.56 -22.07 -16.95
N LEU A 349 9.75 -21.89 -15.90
CA LEU A 349 10.24 -21.88 -14.53
C LEU A 349 10.48 -23.31 -14.04
N ARG A 350 11.55 -23.52 -13.27
CA ARG A 350 11.85 -24.82 -12.64
C ARG A 350 10.93 -25.14 -11.46
N ASP A 351 10.42 -24.10 -10.79
CA ASP A 351 9.41 -24.20 -9.72
C ASP A 351 8.27 -23.20 -10.01
N PRO A 352 7.35 -23.55 -10.94
CA PRO A 352 6.26 -22.66 -11.32
C PRO A 352 5.27 -22.44 -10.17
N LEU A 353 4.97 -23.45 -9.36
CA LEU A 353 4.00 -23.32 -8.27
C LEU A 353 4.55 -22.52 -7.09
N GLY A 354 5.80 -22.71 -6.68
CA GLY A 354 6.43 -21.87 -5.67
C GLY A 354 6.48 -20.41 -6.11
N PHE A 355 6.78 -20.14 -7.38
CA PHE A 355 6.74 -18.80 -7.95
C PHE A 355 5.33 -18.18 -7.87
N ARG A 356 4.30 -18.95 -8.26
CA ARG A 356 2.89 -18.55 -8.17
C ARG A 356 2.45 -18.27 -6.74
N ARG A 357 2.82 -19.14 -5.78
CA ARG A 357 2.56 -18.95 -4.34
C ARG A 357 3.27 -17.71 -3.80
N LYS A 358 4.48 -17.42 -4.27
CA LYS A 358 5.22 -16.21 -3.87
C LYS A 358 4.54 -14.93 -4.35
N ILE A 359 4.02 -14.93 -5.57
CA ILE A 359 3.17 -13.85 -6.08
C ILE A 359 1.94 -13.68 -5.19
N LEU A 360 1.24 -14.76 -4.85
CA LEU A 360 0.06 -14.71 -3.96
C LEU A 360 0.40 -14.11 -2.58
N GLU A 361 1.49 -14.56 -1.95
CA GLU A 361 1.95 -14.05 -0.66
C GLU A 361 2.11 -12.52 -0.67
N LYS A 362 2.66 -11.99 -1.76
CA LYS A 362 2.97 -10.56 -1.93
C LYS A 362 1.78 -9.74 -2.40
N LEU A 363 0.88 -10.33 -3.17
CA LEU A 363 -0.39 -9.70 -3.55
C LEU A 363 -1.35 -9.53 -2.37
N ARG A 364 -1.12 -10.22 -1.23
CA ARG A 364 -2.01 -10.11 -0.07
C ARG A 364 -2.12 -8.65 0.40
N PRO A 365 -3.33 -8.04 0.30
CA PRO A 365 -3.50 -6.64 0.65
C PRO A 365 -3.25 -6.40 2.15
N ALA A 366 -2.61 -5.29 2.51
CA ALA A 366 -2.23 -4.99 3.90
C ALA A 366 -2.39 -3.52 4.29
N PHE A 367 -3.26 -3.25 5.25
CA PHE A 367 -3.51 -1.95 5.87
C PHE A 367 -2.66 -1.75 7.12
N LEU A 368 -2.30 -0.48 7.37
CA LEU A 368 -1.73 -0.03 8.64
C LEU A 368 -2.59 1.09 9.21
N VAL A 369 -3.26 0.84 10.33
CA VAL A 369 -3.98 1.88 11.09
C VAL A 369 -3.03 2.41 12.15
N ALA A 370 -2.68 3.68 12.08
CA ALA A 370 -1.79 4.33 13.04
C ALA A 370 -2.57 5.35 13.86
N SER A 371 -2.30 5.42 15.16
CA SER A 371 -2.96 6.33 16.12
C SER A 371 -1.95 6.84 17.15
N ASN A 372 -2.26 7.95 17.83
CA ASN A 372 -1.33 8.62 18.75
C ASN A 372 -1.91 9.11 20.07
N GLY A 373 -2.97 8.46 20.56
CA GLY A 373 -3.57 8.75 21.86
C GLY A 373 -4.70 7.75 22.17
N ASN A 374 -5.13 7.67 23.43
CA ASN A 374 -6.11 6.67 23.86
C ASN A 374 -7.48 6.80 23.16
N GLY A 375 -7.94 8.04 22.91
CA GLY A 375 -9.19 8.26 22.18
C GLY A 375 -9.05 7.92 20.69
N GLU A 376 -7.90 8.26 20.11
CA GLU A 376 -7.52 7.92 18.74
C GLU A 376 -7.33 6.41 18.54
N ASP A 377 -6.82 5.70 19.54
CA ASP A 377 -6.71 4.24 19.55
C ASP A 377 -8.11 3.60 19.50
N ALA A 378 -9.08 4.11 20.27
CA ALA A 378 -10.46 3.63 20.22
C ALA A 378 -11.07 3.81 18.82
N MET A 379 -10.92 5.00 18.22
CA MET A 379 -11.38 5.25 16.85
C MET A 379 -10.65 4.36 15.83
N GLY A 380 -9.34 4.16 16.01
CA GLY A 380 -8.54 3.28 15.18
C GLY A 380 -8.94 1.80 15.29
N VAL A 381 -9.38 1.34 16.46
CA VAL A 381 -9.94 0.00 16.65
C VAL A 381 -11.24 -0.17 15.86
N VAL A 382 -12.17 0.78 15.97
CA VAL A 382 -13.43 0.76 15.19
C VAL A 382 -13.13 0.73 13.69
N LEU A 383 -12.22 1.58 13.22
CA LEU A 383 -11.79 1.60 11.82
C LEU A 383 -11.16 0.26 11.40
N ALA A 384 -10.28 -0.32 12.22
CA ALA A 384 -9.64 -1.59 11.93
C ALA A 384 -10.65 -2.75 11.85
N LYS A 385 -11.68 -2.76 12.71
CA LYS A 385 -12.79 -3.72 12.64
C LYS A 385 -13.61 -3.55 11.36
N LYS A 386 -14.01 -2.33 11.02
CA LYS A 386 -14.75 -2.03 9.78
C LYS A 386 -13.96 -2.43 8.54
N LEU A 387 -12.65 -2.16 8.50
CA LEU A 387 -11.75 -2.61 7.42
C LEU A 387 -11.69 -4.14 7.32
N LYS A 388 -11.54 -4.86 8.44
CA LYS A 388 -11.53 -6.33 8.44
C LYS A 388 -12.87 -6.92 7.97
N ALA A 389 -13.99 -6.30 8.37
CA ALA A 389 -15.32 -6.72 7.94
C ALA A 389 -15.52 -6.52 6.43
N ARG A 390 -15.11 -5.36 5.89
CA ARG A 390 -15.24 -5.04 4.46
C ARG A 390 -14.24 -5.80 3.57
N PHE A 391 -13.06 -6.11 4.11
CA PHE A 391 -11.96 -6.76 3.39
C PHE A 391 -11.41 -7.98 4.16
N PRO A 392 -12.14 -9.11 4.22
CA PRO A 392 -11.75 -10.27 5.04
C PRO A 392 -10.40 -10.89 4.67
N SER A 393 -10.01 -10.81 3.39
CA SER A 393 -8.73 -11.31 2.89
C SER A 393 -7.53 -10.41 3.22
N ALA A 394 -7.78 -9.12 3.49
CA ALA A 394 -6.74 -8.14 3.80
C ALA A 394 -6.19 -8.31 5.21
N ARG A 395 -4.87 -8.13 5.37
CA ARG A 395 -4.25 -7.99 6.69
C ARG A 395 -4.47 -6.57 7.20
N VAL A 396 -4.94 -6.43 8.44
CA VAL A 396 -5.06 -5.14 9.12
C VAL A 396 -4.23 -5.16 10.38
N ASP A 397 -3.16 -4.37 10.39
CA ASP A 397 -2.27 -4.19 11.55
C ASP A 397 -2.40 -2.76 12.10
N ALA A 398 -2.03 -2.59 13.37
CA ALA A 398 -2.08 -1.31 14.07
C ALA A 398 -0.70 -0.81 14.51
N PHE A 399 -0.51 0.51 14.50
CA PHE A 399 0.65 1.19 15.06
C PHE A 399 0.20 2.25 16.07
N ALA A 400 0.24 1.90 17.35
CA ALA A 400 0.00 2.84 18.44
C ALA A 400 1.29 3.60 18.76
N LEU A 401 1.30 4.92 18.55
CA LEU A 401 2.44 5.80 18.84
C LEU A 401 2.57 6.09 20.34
N VAL A 402 1.47 6.01 21.08
CA VAL A 402 1.43 6.23 22.53
C VAL A 402 0.79 5.01 23.18
N GLY A 403 1.32 4.59 24.32
CA GLY A 403 0.81 3.43 25.07
C GLY A 403 1.32 2.09 24.56
N SER A 404 0.69 1.02 25.04
CA SER A 404 1.01 -0.37 24.71
C SER A 404 0.18 -0.93 23.54
N GLY A 405 -0.75 -0.15 22.98
CA GLY A 405 -1.67 -0.63 21.95
C GLY A 405 -2.68 -1.67 22.46
N LYS A 406 -2.86 -1.81 23.78
CA LYS A 406 -3.83 -2.73 24.40
C LYS A 406 -5.24 -2.68 23.80
N PRO A 407 -5.83 -1.51 23.46
CA PRO A 407 -7.15 -1.46 22.83
C PRO A 407 -7.23 -2.28 21.53
N TYR A 408 -6.16 -2.26 20.73
CA TYR A 408 -6.08 -3.04 19.49
C TYR A 408 -5.94 -4.53 19.76
N THR A 409 -5.04 -4.94 20.66
CA THR A 409 -4.80 -6.37 20.93
C THR A 409 -6.00 -7.05 21.56
N MET A 410 -6.72 -6.36 22.47
CA MET A 410 -7.96 -6.86 23.08
C MET A 410 -9.08 -7.09 22.05
N ASN A 411 -9.01 -6.42 20.90
CA ASN A 411 -9.96 -6.55 19.80
C ASN A 411 -9.40 -7.41 18.64
N GLY A 412 -8.39 -8.24 18.89
CA GLY A 412 -7.81 -9.16 17.90
C GLY A 412 -7.08 -8.46 16.74
N ILE A 413 -6.66 -7.21 16.93
CA ILE A 413 -5.84 -6.46 15.97
C ILE A 413 -4.37 -6.59 16.36
N ASN A 414 -3.54 -7.01 15.42
CA ASN A 414 -2.11 -7.16 15.64
C ASN A 414 -1.43 -5.79 15.74
N VAL A 415 -0.66 -5.56 16.80
CA VAL A 415 0.05 -4.30 17.04
C VAL A 415 1.52 -4.47 16.67
N VAL A 416 1.98 -3.68 15.71
CA VAL A 416 3.37 -3.73 15.21
C VAL A 416 4.28 -2.66 15.81
N SER A 417 3.72 -1.71 16.57
CA SER A 417 4.51 -0.70 17.27
C SER A 417 5.18 -1.28 18.52
N PRO A 418 6.40 -0.83 18.87
CA PRO A 418 6.96 -1.15 20.17
C PRO A 418 6.18 -0.40 21.26
N PRO A 419 5.94 -1.01 22.43
CA PRO A 419 5.23 -0.35 23.52
C PRO A 419 6.02 0.89 23.98
N ALA A 420 5.28 1.98 24.20
CA ALA A 420 5.83 3.23 24.69
C ALA A 420 4.84 3.87 25.68
N GLU A 421 5.01 3.55 26.96
CA GLU A 421 4.29 4.23 28.02
C GLU A 421 4.91 5.63 28.21
N MET A 422 4.09 6.66 27.98
CA MET A 422 4.46 8.05 28.26
C MET A 422 3.66 8.52 29.47
N PRO A 423 4.31 9.02 30.54
CA PRO A 423 3.62 9.54 31.74
C PRO A 423 2.58 10.61 31.41
N SER A 424 2.82 11.40 30.37
CA SER A 424 1.95 12.48 29.88
C SER A 424 0.73 12.01 29.06
N GLY A 425 0.63 10.71 28.72
CA GLY A 425 -0.53 10.13 28.02
C GLY A 425 -0.75 10.61 26.58
N GLY A 426 0.23 11.29 25.97
CA GLY A 426 0.16 11.82 24.61
C GLY A 426 1.49 12.43 24.16
N VAL A 427 1.62 12.75 22.86
CA VAL A 427 2.78 13.49 22.35
C VAL A 427 2.72 14.94 22.85
N VAL A 428 3.45 15.21 23.93
CA VAL A 428 3.89 16.51 24.46
C VAL A 428 2.92 17.68 24.18
N LYS A 429 2.05 17.97 25.15
CA LYS A 429 1.24 19.19 25.15
C LYS A 429 1.69 20.13 26.28
N TYR A 430 2.60 21.03 25.90
CA TYR A 430 2.77 22.42 26.39
C TYR A 430 3.68 22.78 27.60
N HIS A 431 4.50 21.90 28.17
CA HIS A 431 5.56 22.34 29.10
C HIS A 431 6.95 21.76 28.79
N LEU A 432 7.99 22.62 28.79
CA LEU A 432 9.39 22.19 28.73
C LEU A 432 9.75 21.25 29.91
N ARG A 433 9.08 21.38 31.06
CA ARG A 433 9.28 20.52 32.24
C ARG A 433 8.75 19.10 32.02
N ASP A 434 7.59 18.92 31.40
CA ASP A 434 7.03 17.60 31.08
C ASP A 434 7.86 16.91 29.99
N LEU A 435 8.35 17.68 29.01
CA LEU A 435 9.31 17.20 28.03
C LEU A 435 10.63 16.74 28.68
N VAL A 436 11.13 17.49 29.67
CA VAL A 436 12.35 17.11 30.42
C VAL A 436 12.11 15.88 31.29
N SER A 437 10.94 15.76 31.93
CA SER A 437 10.55 14.57 32.69
C SER A 437 10.47 13.35 31.77
N ASP A 438 9.78 13.46 30.63
CA ASP A 438 9.63 12.36 29.68
C ASP A 438 10.98 11.98 29.04
N VAL A 439 11.85 12.95 28.71
CA VAL A 439 13.22 12.69 28.22
C VAL A 439 14.08 11.96 29.26
N ARG A 440 13.99 12.34 30.55
CA ARG A 440 14.68 11.65 31.65
C ARG A 440 14.18 10.22 31.86
N HIS A 441 12.91 9.95 31.56
CA HIS A 441 12.32 8.60 31.63
C HIS A 441 12.44 7.79 30.32
N GLY A 442 13.29 8.21 29.38
CA GLY A 442 13.65 7.41 28.21
C GLY A 442 12.84 7.67 26.93
N LEU A 443 12.13 8.80 26.84
CA LEU A 443 11.37 9.22 25.65
C LEU A 443 12.24 9.21 24.36
N GLY A 444 13.50 9.67 24.44
CA GLY A 444 14.41 9.64 23.28
C GLY A 444 14.69 8.21 22.78
N GLY A 445 14.82 7.26 23.70
CA GLY A 445 14.97 5.84 23.39
C GLY A 445 13.69 5.26 22.77
N ALA A 446 12.53 5.57 23.33
CA ALA A 446 11.23 5.13 22.83
C ALA A 446 10.94 5.66 21.41
N ILE A 447 11.14 6.96 21.17
CA ILE A 447 11.00 7.58 19.84
C ILE A 447 11.97 6.91 18.84
N ARG A 448 13.23 6.68 19.22
CA ARG A 448 14.21 6.03 18.34
C ARG A 448 13.79 4.60 17.98
N ARG A 449 13.24 3.84 18.94
CA ARG A 449 12.68 2.49 18.71
C ARG A 449 11.48 2.55 17.77
N GLN A 450 10.53 3.45 18.00
CA GLN A 450 9.37 3.64 17.13
C GLN A 450 9.76 4.06 15.71
N MET A 451 10.67 5.02 15.55
CA MET A 451 11.17 5.43 14.24
C MET A 451 11.97 4.31 13.55
N LYS A 452 12.71 3.49 14.29
CA LYS A 452 13.37 2.30 13.73
C LYS A 452 12.30 1.31 13.23
N LYS A 453 11.31 0.99 14.06
CA LYS A 453 10.24 0.06 13.70
C LYS A 453 9.46 0.55 12.49
N MET A 454 9.02 1.81 12.46
CA MET A 454 8.30 2.38 11.33
C MET A 454 9.10 2.28 10.02
N ARG A 455 10.43 2.48 10.06
CA ARG A 455 11.30 2.30 8.88
C ARG A 455 11.40 0.85 8.41
N GLU A 456 11.29 -0.13 9.30
CA GLU A 456 11.28 -1.57 8.96
C GLU A 456 9.96 -1.98 8.29
N LEU A 457 8.92 -1.17 8.42
CA LEU A 457 7.63 -1.40 7.78
C LEU A 457 7.56 -0.83 6.35
N TYR A 458 8.60 -0.10 5.89
CA TYR A 458 8.68 0.46 4.55
C TYR A 458 8.41 -0.59 3.47
N GLY A 459 7.37 -0.37 2.66
CA GLY A 459 6.99 -1.25 1.56
C GLY A 459 6.19 -2.49 1.98
N LYS A 460 5.82 -2.64 3.25
CA LYS A 460 4.95 -3.74 3.72
C LYS A 460 3.46 -3.43 3.69
N TYR A 461 3.12 -2.14 3.71
CA TYR A 461 1.74 -1.65 3.72
C TYR A 461 1.52 -0.69 2.57
N ARG A 462 0.34 -0.79 1.96
CA ARG A 462 -0.02 0.01 0.78
C ARG A 462 -0.55 1.38 1.20
N THR A 463 -1.60 1.36 2.00
CA THR A 463 -2.34 2.55 2.44
C THR A 463 -2.22 2.68 3.96
N PRO A 464 -1.30 3.50 4.47
CA PRO A 464 -1.33 3.88 5.87
C PRO A 464 -2.53 4.80 6.14
N ILE A 465 -3.26 4.55 7.22
CA ILE A 465 -4.37 5.39 7.67
C ILE A 465 -4.01 5.94 9.03
N CYS A 466 -3.95 7.27 9.15
CA CYS A 466 -3.57 7.94 10.38
C CYS A 466 -4.83 8.51 11.06
N VAL A 467 -5.10 8.09 12.29
CA VAL A 467 -6.16 8.64 13.14
C VAL A 467 -5.52 9.46 14.25
N GLY A 468 -5.62 10.79 14.17
CA GLY A 468 -4.98 11.67 15.15
C GLY A 468 -4.54 13.02 14.61
N ASP A 469 -3.27 13.35 14.85
CA ASP A 469 -2.69 14.66 14.53
C ASP A 469 -1.62 14.65 13.43
N VAL A 470 -1.11 15.85 13.12
CA VAL A 470 -0.10 16.05 12.08
C VAL A 470 1.28 15.48 12.46
N TYR A 471 1.58 15.29 13.75
CA TYR A 471 2.82 14.67 14.19
C TYR A 471 2.84 13.17 13.88
N LEU A 472 1.71 12.49 14.12
CA LEU A 472 1.51 11.11 13.69
C LEU A 472 1.66 10.98 12.16
N LEU A 473 0.99 11.87 11.42
CA LEU A 473 1.09 11.94 9.96
C LEU A 473 2.54 12.06 9.48
N LEU A 474 3.32 12.97 10.08
CA LEU A 474 4.75 13.14 9.76
C LEU A 474 5.58 11.89 10.08
N SER A 475 5.31 11.25 11.21
CA SER A 475 6.03 10.05 11.66
C SER A 475 5.81 8.87 10.71
N VAL A 476 4.56 8.69 10.26
CA VAL A 476 4.19 7.67 9.29
C VAL A 476 4.78 7.99 7.91
N LEU A 477 4.66 9.23 7.42
CA LEU A 477 5.26 9.65 6.15
C LEU A 477 6.77 9.41 6.12
N TRP A 478 7.46 9.74 7.20
CA TRP A 478 8.92 9.60 7.31
C TRP A 478 9.39 8.13 7.34
N GLY A 479 8.56 7.22 7.84
CA GLY A 479 8.93 5.80 7.94
C GLY A 479 8.40 4.92 6.81
N GLN A 480 7.22 5.21 6.25
CA GLN A 480 6.55 4.42 5.21
C GLN A 480 6.75 4.98 3.79
N GLY A 481 6.90 6.28 3.65
CA GLY A 481 7.05 6.96 2.36
C GLY A 481 5.83 6.95 1.43
N MET A 482 4.75 6.25 1.82
CA MET A 482 3.44 6.27 1.15
C MET A 482 2.61 7.45 1.67
N LYS A 483 1.77 8.03 0.80
CA LYS A 483 0.81 9.07 1.21
C LYS A 483 -0.30 8.42 2.04
N PRO A 484 -0.56 8.86 3.27
CA PRO A 484 -1.63 8.29 4.09
C PRO A 484 -2.99 8.92 3.79
N LEU A 485 -4.04 8.19 4.15
CA LEU A 485 -5.34 8.76 4.49
C LEU A 485 -5.25 9.33 5.91
N PHE A 486 -5.85 10.49 6.15
CA PHE A 486 -5.74 11.16 7.44
C PHE A 486 -7.12 11.46 8.03
N VAL A 487 -7.40 10.89 9.19
CA VAL A 487 -8.56 11.21 10.01
C VAL A 487 -8.09 12.19 11.08
N ALA A 488 -8.30 13.47 10.82
CA ALA A 488 -7.83 14.58 11.65
C ALA A 488 -8.81 14.83 12.81
N THR A 489 -8.44 14.34 14.00
CA THR A 489 -9.30 14.40 15.19
C THR A 489 -8.85 15.48 16.20
N ALA A 490 -7.57 15.88 16.13
CA ALA A 490 -6.92 16.68 17.16
C ALA A 490 -7.11 18.20 17.06
N LYS A 491 -7.40 18.74 15.86
CA LYS A 491 -7.55 20.19 15.62
C LYS A 491 -8.89 20.51 14.97
N SER A 492 -9.39 21.71 15.30
CA SER A 492 -10.60 22.33 14.75
C SER A 492 -10.35 23.83 14.65
N VAL A 493 -11.01 24.50 13.70
CA VAL A 493 -11.10 25.97 13.62
C VAL A 493 -11.53 26.57 14.96
N HIS A 494 -12.39 25.87 15.71
CA HIS A 494 -12.88 26.33 17.01
C HIS A 494 -11.85 26.25 18.13
N LEU A 495 -10.76 25.49 17.96
CA LEU A 495 -9.69 25.38 18.94
C LEU A 495 -8.52 26.30 18.60
N ASN A 496 -7.83 25.91 17.53
CA ASN A 496 -6.68 26.52 16.89
C ASN A 496 -6.62 25.84 15.52
N GLY A 497 -6.94 26.59 14.46
CA GLY A 497 -6.91 26.08 13.08
C GLY A 497 -5.54 25.53 12.68
N HIS A 498 -5.48 24.91 11.50
CA HIS A 498 -4.24 24.33 11.03
C HIS A 498 -3.20 25.41 10.63
N MET A 499 -1.94 25.20 11.02
CA MET A 499 -0.86 26.12 10.64
C MET A 499 -0.61 26.07 9.13
N ARG A 500 -0.06 27.14 8.54
CA ARG A 500 0.28 27.17 7.10
C ARG A 500 1.14 25.98 6.66
N ILE A 501 2.09 25.56 7.50
CA ILE A 501 2.96 24.42 7.21
C ILE A 501 2.23 23.07 7.28
N GLU A 502 1.25 22.93 8.18
CA GLU A 502 0.41 21.75 8.28
C GLU A 502 -0.51 21.63 7.07
N LYS A 503 -1.14 22.74 6.66
CA LYS A 503 -1.95 22.82 5.44
C LYS A 503 -1.12 22.46 4.20
N TRP A 504 0.08 23.02 4.07
CA TRP A 504 1.00 22.68 2.98
C TRP A 504 1.37 21.19 2.96
N LEU A 505 1.64 20.61 4.13
CA LEU A 505 1.96 19.20 4.27
C LEU A 505 0.78 18.34 3.82
N MET A 506 -0.42 18.56 4.37
CA MET A 506 -1.61 17.79 4.04
C MET A 506 -1.94 17.88 2.55
N ARG A 507 -1.90 19.09 1.96
CA ARG A 507 -2.11 19.32 0.53
C ARG A 507 -1.20 18.50 -0.36
N ARG A 508 0.08 18.34 0.02
CA ARG A 508 1.06 17.63 -0.82
C ARG A 508 1.20 16.15 -0.49
N ARG A 509 0.93 15.75 0.75
CA ARG A 509 1.35 14.46 1.30
C ARG A 509 0.22 13.56 1.78
N CYS A 510 -1.00 14.04 1.90
CA CYS A 510 -2.16 13.19 2.15
C CYS A 510 -2.82 12.78 0.83
N ILE A 511 -3.55 11.67 0.86
CA ILE A 511 -4.50 11.31 -0.20
C ILE A 511 -5.77 12.12 -0.01
N LEU A 512 -6.38 12.01 1.17
CA LEU A 512 -7.60 12.69 1.59
C LEU A 512 -7.57 12.89 3.11
N VAL A 513 -8.21 13.97 3.60
CA VAL A 513 -8.31 14.30 5.02
C VAL A 513 -9.79 14.31 5.46
N TRP A 514 -10.16 13.43 6.38
CA TRP A 514 -11.43 13.53 7.10
C TRP A 514 -11.25 14.42 8.30
N THR A 515 -12.09 15.43 8.41
CA THR A 515 -12.08 16.39 9.51
C THR A 515 -13.17 16.06 10.52
N ARG A 516 -13.04 16.63 11.71
CA ARG A 516 -14.00 16.46 12.80
C ARG A 516 -15.24 17.36 12.71
N ASP A 517 -15.20 18.43 11.92
CA ASP A 517 -16.28 19.40 11.75
C ASP A 517 -16.24 20.04 10.35
N GLU A 518 -17.38 20.56 9.91
CA GLU A 518 -17.56 21.08 8.56
C GLU A 518 -16.77 22.36 8.31
N GLU A 519 -16.67 23.25 9.30
CA GLU A 519 -15.91 24.49 9.22
C GLU A 519 -14.42 24.24 8.96
N THR A 520 -13.85 23.23 9.62
CA THR A 520 -12.47 22.81 9.40
C THR A 520 -12.27 22.20 8.01
N ALA A 521 -13.23 21.42 7.50
CA ALA A 521 -13.17 20.96 6.11
C ALA A 521 -13.12 22.13 5.13
N ARG A 522 -14.00 23.13 5.30
CA ARG A 522 -14.04 24.33 4.45
C ARG A 522 -12.73 25.13 4.52
N GLU A 523 -12.15 25.30 5.71
CA GLU A 523 -10.86 25.98 5.90
C GLU A 523 -9.72 25.26 5.13
N LEU A 524 -9.71 23.93 5.18
CA LEU A 524 -8.69 23.11 4.51
C LEU A 524 -8.87 23.10 2.99
N VAL A 525 -10.11 22.98 2.50
CA VAL A 525 -10.44 23.05 1.07
C VAL A 525 -10.05 24.41 0.49
N ALA A 526 -10.32 25.51 1.20
CA ALA A 526 -9.90 26.85 0.80
C ALA A 526 -8.36 26.99 0.68
N ALA A 527 -7.60 26.19 1.42
CA ALA A 527 -6.13 26.12 1.30
C ALA A 527 -5.63 25.15 0.22
N GLY A 528 -6.55 24.49 -0.51
CA GLY A 528 -6.27 23.47 -1.52
C GLY A 528 -5.89 22.11 -0.96
N VAL A 529 -6.20 21.82 0.31
CA VAL A 529 -6.06 20.49 0.90
C VAL A 529 -7.27 19.64 0.46
N PRO A 530 -7.08 18.39 0.01
CA PRO A 530 -8.20 17.48 -0.22
C PRO A 530 -8.76 17.09 1.16
N ALA A 531 -9.85 17.74 1.56
CA ALA A 531 -10.47 17.55 2.87
C ALA A 531 -12.00 17.45 2.76
N VAL A 532 -12.59 16.64 3.63
CA VAL A 532 -14.04 16.39 3.69
C VAL A 532 -14.52 16.31 5.15
N PHE A 533 -15.81 16.59 5.35
CA PHE A 533 -16.55 16.27 6.56
C PHE A 533 -17.73 15.38 6.18
N GLN A 534 -17.76 14.15 6.67
CA GLN A 534 -18.78 13.14 6.36
C GLN A 534 -19.25 12.43 7.64
N GLY A 535 -19.43 13.23 8.68
CA GLY A 535 -19.62 12.75 10.05
C GLY A 535 -18.39 13.02 10.90
N ASN A 536 -18.58 12.96 12.22
CA ASN A 536 -17.52 13.18 13.20
C ASN A 536 -16.94 11.84 13.64
N PRO A 537 -15.63 11.59 13.46
CA PRO A 537 -15.00 10.32 13.81
C PRO A 537 -15.16 9.90 15.27
N ILE A 538 -15.36 10.86 16.20
CA ILE A 538 -15.62 10.55 17.61
C ILE A 538 -16.98 9.88 17.76
N MET A 539 -18.00 10.32 17.01
CA MET A 539 -19.36 9.78 17.09
C MET A 539 -19.44 8.34 16.59
N ASP A 540 -18.49 7.89 15.76
CA ASP A 540 -18.42 6.50 15.29
C ASP A 540 -18.05 5.49 16.40
N LEU A 541 -17.67 5.96 17.59
CA LEU A 541 -17.52 5.10 18.76
C LEU A 541 -18.87 4.58 19.29
N LEU A 542 -20.00 5.18 18.87
CA LEU A 542 -21.34 4.78 19.28
C LEU A 542 -21.85 3.53 18.55
N ASP A 543 -21.33 3.24 17.34
CA ASP A 543 -21.75 2.11 16.50
C ASP A 543 -21.56 0.74 17.17
N GLU A 544 -20.74 0.63 18.22
CA GLU A 544 -20.60 -0.60 18.99
C GLU A 544 -21.80 -0.87 19.93
N THR A 545 -22.81 0.01 19.98
CA THR A 545 -23.91 -0.03 20.97
C THR A 545 -25.31 0.04 20.35
N ASN A 546 -25.58 -0.77 19.32
CA ASN A 546 -26.90 -0.82 18.64
C ASN A 546 -28.08 -1.29 19.53
N GLU A 547 -27.86 -1.66 20.79
CA GLU A 547 -28.91 -1.87 21.79
C GLU A 547 -28.42 -1.31 23.15
N PRO A 548 -29.17 -0.43 23.84
CA PRO A 548 -28.76 0.05 25.15
C PRO A 548 -28.86 -1.12 26.17
N ALA A 549 -27.71 -1.73 26.45
CA ALA A 549 -27.57 -2.80 27.44
C ALA A 549 -27.88 -2.35 28.89
N PHE A 550 -28.07 -1.05 29.11
CA PHE A 550 -28.33 -0.44 30.41
C PHE A 550 -29.69 0.26 30.41
N ALA A 551 -30.57 -0.14 31.31
CA ALA A 551 -31.85 0.51 31.57
C ALA A 551 -31.78 1.33 32.86
N TRP A 552 -32.22 2.58 32.79
CA TRP A 552 -32.36 3.44 33.96
C TRP A 552 -33.58 3.01 34.78
N ASN A 553 -33.34 2.44 35.96
CA ASN A 553 -34.39 1.83 36.80
C ASN A 553 -34.77 2.66 38.06
N GLY A 554 -34.20 3.86 38.23
CA GLY A 554 -34.51 4.74 39.36
C GLY A 554 -35.52 5.84 39.01
N GLU A 555 -36.24 6.31 40.02
CA GLU A 555 -37.14 7.48 39.95
C GLU A 555 -36.34 8.80 40.01
N GLY A 556 -36.95 9.91 39.55
CA GLY A 556 -36.31 11.22 39.48
C GLY A 556 -35.41 11.46 38.27
N PHE A 557 -34.63 12.55 38.32
CA PHE A 557 -33.76 12.97 37.21
C PHE A 557 -32.57 12.05 37.00
N LYS A 558 -32.31 11.66 35.75
CA LYS A 558 -31.27 10.68 35.40
C LYS A 558 -29.92 11.36 35.16
N ILE A 559 -29.00 11.26 36.12
CA ILE A 559 -27.70 11.95 36.09
C ILE A 559 -26.55 10.95 35.89
N LEU A 560 -25.86 11.11 34.77
CA LEU A 560 -24.66 10.35 34.45
C LEU A 560 -23.42 11.00 35.07
N LEU A 561 -22.51 10.19 35.61
CA LEU A 561 -21.28 10.63 36.28
C LEU A 561 -20.06 10.03 35.59
N LEU A 562 -19.10 10.90 35.22
CA LEU A 562 -17.83 10.49 34.62
C LEU A 562 -16.65 11.11 35.38
N PRO A 563 -16.04 10.39 36.34
CA PRO A 563 -14.96 10.92 37.20
C PRO A 563 -13.62 11.14 36.45
N GLY A 564 -13.54 10.70 35.18
CA GLY A 564 -12.34 10.82 34.35
C GLY A 564 -11.64 9.47 34.14
N SER A 565 -10.58 9.47 33.32
CA SER A 565 -9.88 8.26 32.87
C SER A 565 -8.39 8.25 33.18
N ARG A 566 -7.91 9.18 34.01
CA ARG A 566 -6.49 9.40 34.32
C ARG A 566 -6.25 9.15 35.81
N PRO A 567 -5.00 9.01 36.28
CA PRO A 567 -4.71 8.87 37.71
C PRO A 567 -5.33 9.97 38.59
N ARG A 568 -5.52 11.18 38.03
CA ARG A 568 -6.24 12.27 38.71
C ARG A 568 -7.71 11.96 39.02
N ALA A 569 -8.33 11.00 38.34
CA ALA A 569 -9.69 10.55 38.63
C ALA A 569 -9.84 10.03 40.07
N TYR A 570 -8.76 9.54 40.69
CA TYR A 570 -8.76 9.16 42.12
C TYR A 570 -8.90 10.36 43.06
N GLU A 571 -8.51 11.57 42.64
CA GLU A 571 -8.71 12.82 43.39
C GLU A 571 -10.08 13.43 43.05
N ASP A 572 -10.41 13.44 41.76
CA ASP A 572 -11.60 14.08 41.20
C ASP A 572 -12.92 13.37 41.61
N ILE A 573 -12.88 12.08 41.96
CA ILE A 573 -14.06 11.33 42.39
C ILE A 573 -14.73 11.91 43.63
N LYS A 574 -13.93 12.46 44.57
CA LYS A 574 -14.46 13.05 45.80
C LYS A 574 -15.37 14.24 45.47
N LEU A 575 -14.91 15.11 44.58
CA LEU A 575 -15.67 16.25 44.08
C LEU A 575 -17.00 15.82 43.45
N VAL A 576 -16.98 14.74 42.64
CA VAL A 576 -18.19 14.20 42.01
C VAL A 576 -19.18 13.66 43.04
N LEU A 577 -18.71 12.89 44.03
CA LEU A 577 -19.58 12.28 45.05
C LEU A 577 -20.11 13.28 46.08
N ASP A 578 -19.32 14.29 46.43
CA ASP A 578 -19.78 15.41 47.26
C ASP A 578 -20.89 16.20 46.53
N THR A 579 -20.76 16.36 45.21
CA THR A 579 -21.81 16.96 44.36
C THR A 579 -23.09 16.12 44.35
N VAL A 580 -22.95 14.79 44.22
CA VAL A 580 -24.09 13.84 44.27
C VAL A 580 -24.84 13.96 45.59
N THR A 581 -24.13 14.01 46.71
CA THR A 581 -24.72 14.16 48.05
C THR A 581 -25.53 15.45 48.16
N LEU A 582 -24.99 16.57 47.64
CA LEU A 582 -25.69 17.84 47.63
C LEU A 582 -26.93 17.82 46.71
N LEU A 583 -26.82 17.25 45.51
CA LEU A 583 -27.96 17.15 44.59
C LEU A 583 -29.09 16.27 45.13
N ALA A 584 -28.75 15.11 45.70
CA ALA A 584 -29.73 14.19 46.28
C ALA A 584 -30.53 14.81 47.44
N SER A 585 -29.95 15.80 48.15
CA SER A 585 -30.67 16.54 49.21
C SER A 585 -31.58 17.66 48.68
N ARG A 586 -31.45 18.04 47.41
CA ARG A 586 -32.25 19.12 46.78
C ARG A 586 -33.35 18.61 45.86
N MET A 587 -33.12 17.46 45.23
CA MET A 587 -34.02 16.91 44.22
C MET A 587 -33.91 15.39 44.13
N GLU A 588 -34.99 14.78 43.66
CA GLU A 588 -35.05 13.35 43.39
C GLU A 588 -34.23 13.03 42.13
N CYS A 589 -33.17 12.26 42.29
CA CYS A 589 -32.19 11.96 41.25
C CYS A 589 -31.79 10.49 41.28
N CYS A 590 -31.61 9.90 40.10
CA CYS A 590 -30.97 8.63 39.90
C CYS A 590 -29.55 8.85 39.36
N PHE A 591 -28.54 8.29 40.03
CA PHE A 591 -27.14 8.48 39.65
C PHE A 591 -26.52 7.20 39.10
N VAL A 592 -25.87 7.32 37.95
CA VAL A 592 -25.10 6.22 37.35
C VAL A 592 -23.69 6.71 37.05
N MET A 593 -22.69 5.97 37.49
CA MET A 593 -21.29 6.24 37.22
C MET A 593 -20.70 5.21 36.27
N VAL A 594 -20.02 5.70 35.23
CA VAL A 594 -19.24 4.86 34.29
C VAL A 594 -17.74 5.10 34.51
N PRO A 595 -17.05 4.26 35.30
CA PRO A 595 -15.61 4.37 35.49
C PRO A 595 -14.85 3.92 34.24
N ALA A 596 -13.71 4.55 33.96
CA ALA A 596 -12.86 4.10 32.87
C ALA A 596 -12.22 2.72 33.18
N PRO A 597 -12.00 1.84 32.20
CA PRO A 597 -11.44 0.50 32.43
C PRO A 597 -10.06 0.47 33.09
N THR A 598 -9.32 1.58 33.04
CA THR A 598 -7.99 1.75 33.63
C THR A 598 -8.03 2.12 35.12
N ILE A 599 -9.21 2.34 35.68
CA ILE A 599 -9.40 2.80 37.05
C ILE A 599 -9.83 1.63 37.93
N ASP A 600 -9.15 1.48 39.06
CA ASP A 600 -9.49 0.49 40.08
C ASP A 600 -10.48 1.10 41.07
N LEU A 601 -11.72 0.64 41.03
CA LEU A 601 -12.79 1.11 41.91
C LEU A 601 -12.52 0.86 43.39
N LYS A 602 -11.86 -0.25 43.75
CA LYS A 602 -11.58 -0.54 45.16
C LYS A 602 -10.61 0.50 45.72
N LYS A 603 -9.50 0.70 44.99
CA LYS A 603 -8.51 1.74 45.28
C LYS A 603 -9.12 3.14 45.30
N MET A 604 -10.09 3.41 44.43
CA MET A 604 -10.80 4.69 44.39
C MET A 604 -11.64 4.92 45.65
N THR A 605 -12.28 3.88 46.18
CA THR A 605 -13.15 3.97 47.36
C THR A 605 -12.44 3.92 48.71
N GLU A 606 -11.23 3.34 48.77
CA GLU A 606 -10.42 3.23 50.00
C GLU A 606 -10.09 4.59 50.66
N SER A 607 -10.09 5.67 49.87
CA SER A 607 -9.76 7.02 50.32
C SER A 607 -10.97 7.94 50.56
N LEU A 608 -12.19 7.39 50.44
CA LEU A 608 -13.43 8.16 50.52
C LEU A 608 -14.18 7.92 51.84
N ASP A 609 -14.16 8.92 52.72
CA ASP A 609 -14.90 8.89 53.98
C ASP A 609 -16.42 8.91 53.72
N GLY A 610 -17.15 7.93 54.27
CA GLY A 610 -18.61 7.91 54.25
C GLY A 610 -19.28 7.23 53.05
N TRP A 611 -18.51 6.74 52.08
CA TRP A 611 -19.01 5.95 50.94
C TRP A 611 -18.58 4.49 51.04
N LYS A 612 -19.50 3.56 50.80
CA LYS A 612 -19.24 2.12 50.79
C LYS A 612 -19.59 1.51 49.44
N LEU A 613 -18.67 0.73 48.90
CA LEU A 613 -18.89 -0.08 47.70
C LEU A 613 -19.52 -1.41 48.11
N SER A 614 -20.59 -1.81 47.43
CA SER A 614 -21.24 -3.12 47.63
C SER A 614 -20.29 -4.28 47.28
N GLU A 615 -20.54 -5.47 47.85
CA GLU A 615 -19.70 -6.65 47.63
C GLU A 615 -19.65 -7.10 46.16
N ASP A 616 -20.74 -6.90 45.42
CA ASP A 616 -20.83 -7.14 43.97
C ASP A 616 -20.11 -6.07 43.13
N GLY A 617 -19.71 -4.95 43.75
CA GLY A 617 -19.04 -3.82 43.10
C GLY A 617 -19.93 -3.06 42.12
N LEU A 618 -21.26 -3.18 42.24
CA LEU A 618 -22.24 -2.57 41.35
C LEU A 618 -22.89 -1.32 41.91
N THR A 619 -22.79 -1.06 43.23
CA THR A 619 -23.42 0.10 43.87
C THR A 619 -22.46 0.77 44.85
N LEU A 620 -22.38 2.09 44.78
CA LEU A 620 -21.69 2.92 45.76
C LEU A 620 -22.74 3.69 46.56
N SER A 621 -22.80 3.48 47.88
CA SER A 621 -23.82 4.08 48.75
C SER A 621 -23.21 4.87 49.89
N SER A 622 -23.84 5.99 50.23
CA SER A 622 -23.65 6.74 51.47
C SER A 622 -24.97 6.83 52.25
N VAL A 623 -24.96 7.48 53.41
CA VAL A 623 -26.20 7.75 54.18
C VAL A 623 -27.17 8.65 53.39
N ALA A 624 -26.66 9.46 52.47
CA ALA A 624 -27.43 10.49 51.77
C ALA A 624 -27.79 10.15 50.33
N ALA A 625 -27.04 9.26 49.66
CA ALA A 625 -27.25 8.97 48.24
C ALA A 625 -26.73 7.58 47.83
N SER A 626 -27.25 7.06 46.71
CA SER A 626 -26.79 5.82 46.07
C SER A 626 -26.42 6.09 44.60
N VAL A 627 -25.32 5.49 44.16
CA VAL A 627 -24.78 5.60 42.79
C VAL A 627 -24.59 4.21 42.22
N ALA A 628 -25.27 3.91 41.12
CA ALA A 628 -25.08 2.66 40.40
C ALA A 628 -23.79 2.71 39.56
N ILE A 629 -23.02 1.63 39.55
CA ILE A 629 -21.79 1.49 38.78
C ILE A 629 -22.08 0.72 37.49
N CYS A 630 -21.94 1.39 36.36
CA CYS A 630 -22.11 0.78 35.05
C CYS A 630 -20.74 0.52 34.40
N ARG A 631 -20.45 -0.75 34.09
CA ARG A 631 -19.21 -1.16 33.39
C ARG A 631 -19.39 -1.29 31.88
N ALA A 632 -20.59 -1.01 31.37
CA ALA A 632 -20.86 -0.96 29.94
C ALA A 632 -20.21 0.28 29.30
N PRO A 633 -20.07 0.33 27.96
CA PRO A 633 -19.60 1.53 27.27
C PRO A 633 -20.41 2.77 27.66
N VAL A 634 -19.74 3.92 27.79
CA VAL A 634 -20.37 5.20 28.21
C VAL A 634 -21.62 5.53 27.39
N ALA A 635 -21.61 5.22 26.09
CA ALA A 635 -22.74 5.41 25.19
C ALA A 635 -24.02 4.72 25.69
N ALA A 636 -23.92 3.50 26.20
CA ALA A 636 -25.07 2.74 26.67
C ALA A 636 -25.75 3.40 27.89
N ALA A 637 -24.96 3.96 28.81
CA ALA A 637 -25.50 4.68 29.97
C ALA A 637 -25.95 6.11 29.63
N ALA A 638 -25.35 6.72 28.61
CA ALA A 638 -25.73 8.04 28.13
C ALA A 638 -27.12 8.03 27.46
N TYR A 639 -27.52 6.91 26.83
CA TYR A 639 -28.91 6.72 26.39
C TYR A 639 -29.85 6.78 27.59
N GLY A 640 -30.72 7.80 27.60
CA GLY A 640 -31.69 8.03 28.68
C GLY A 640 -31.19 8.91 29.84
N ALA A 641 -29.93 9.37 29.82
CA ALA A 641 -29.45 10.37 30.76
C ALA A 641 -30.03 11.76 30.43
N GLU A 642 -30.42 12.51 31.45
CA GLU A 642 -30.94 13.88 31.32
C GLU A 642 -29.86 14.94 31.56
N LEU A 643 -28.76 14.55 32.23
CA LEU A 643 -27.62 15.41 32.50
C LEU A 643 -26.35 14.55 32.68
N LEU A 644 -25.22 15.10 32.25
CA LEU A 644 -23.89 14.56 32.56
C LEU A 644 -23.13 15.50 33.49
N ILE A 645 -22.64 14.99 34.61
CA ILE A 645 -21.56 15.60 35.40
C ILE A 645 -20.25 14.91 35.01
N GLY A 646 -19.48 15.55 34.12
CA GLY A 646 -18.42 14.88 33.38
C GLY A 646 -17.06 15.54 33.48
N LEU A 647 -16.07 14.81 33.97
CA LEU A 647 -14.66 15.22 34.01
C LEU A 647 -13.83 14.56 32.89
N GLY A 648 -14.41 13.63 32.11
CA GLY A 648 -13.78 12.98 30.96
C GLY A 648 -13.73 13.84 29.68
N GLY A 649 -12.71 13.70 28.82
CA GLY A 649 -12.59 14.52 27.60
C GLY A 649 -13.42 14.01 26.40
N THR A 650 -13.09 12.83 25.90
CA THR A 650 -13.80 12.20 24.76
C THR A 650 -15.20 11.73 25.16
N ALA A 651 -15.34 11.20 26.38
CA ALA A 651 -16.61 10.71 26.88
C ALA A 651 -17.68 11.81 27.01
N ASN A 652 -17.29 13.02 27.45
CA ASN A 652 -18.19 14.18 27.46
C ASN A 652 -18.65 14.57 26.05
N GLN A 653 -17.75 14.50 25.05
CA GLN A 653 -18.11 14.78 23.66
C GLN A 653 -19.13 13.76 23.12
N LEU A 654 -18.98 12.48 23.44
CA LEU A 654 -19.96 11.45 23.07
C LEU A 654 -21.34 11.74 23.67
N CYS A 655 -21.39 12.03 24.97
CA CYS A 655 -22.65 12.31 25.67
C CYS A 655 -23.32 13.57 25.10
N ALA A 656 -22.56 14.64 24.88
CA ALA A 656 -23.09 15.86 24.25
C ALA A 656 -23.65 15.57 22.85
N GLY A 657 -22.95 14.76 22.04
CA GLY A 657 -23.42 14.37 20.72
C GLY A 657 -24.67 13.48 20.73
N LEU A 658 -24.91 12.74 21.83
CA LEU A 658 -26.16 12.02 22.10
C LEU A 658 -27.29 12.93 22.62
N GLY A 659 -27.04 14.25 22.74
CA GLY A 659 -28.00 15.21 23.28
C GLY A 659 -28.09 15.21 24.81
N VAL A 660 -27.06 14.76 25.51
CA VAL A 660 -26.98 14.88 26.99
C VAL A 660 -26.27 16.19 27.34
N PRO A 661 -26.94 17.15 28.03
CA PRO A 661 -26.31 18.38 28.50
C PRO A 661 -25.16 18.08 29.45
N VAL A 662 -24.06 18.84 29.34
CA VAL A 662 -22.83 18.57 30.10
C VAL A 662 -22.57 19.67 31.12
N VAL A 663 -22.29 19.28 32.36
CA VAL A 663 -21.73 20.14 33.40
C VAL A 663 -20.32 19.64 33.73
N SER A 664 -19.36 20.56 33.75
CA SER A 664 -17.97 20.26 34.08
C SER A 664 -17.33 21.42 34.84
N ILE A 665 -16.08 21.25 35.21
CA ILE A 665 -15.32 22.23 35.99
C ILE A 665 -14.44 23.12 35.12
N ILE A 666 -14.16 24.33 35.59
CA ILE A 666 -13.21 25.25 34.99
C ILE A 666 -11.80 24.70 35.21
N GLU A 667 -11.29 24.05 34.18
CA GLU A 667 -9.93 23.54 34.13
C GLU A 667 -9.32 23.84 32.76
N ARG A 668 -7.99 24.01 32.67
CA ARG A 668 -7.30 24.30 31.40
C ARG A 668 -7.64 23.32 30.27
N GLY A 669 -7.76 22.02 30.57
CA GLY A 669 -8.17 21.00 29.60
C GLY A 669 -9.61 21.20 29.13
N LYS A 670 -10.51 21.55 30.04
CA LYS A 670 -11.95 21.76 29.82
C LYS A 670 -12.28 23.04 29.09
N LEU A 671 -11.47 24.09 29.26
CA LEU A 671 -11.59 25.32 28.45
C LEU A 671 -11.46 25.04 26.95
N ARG A 672 -10.69 24.03 26.54
CA ARG A 672 -10.65 23.59 25.13
C ARG A 672 -11.90 22.83 24.74
N GLN A 673 -12.38 21.93 25.59
CA GLN A 673 -13.61 21.18 25.36
C GLN A 673 -14.82 22.11 25.21
N LYS A 674 -14.92 23.15 26.03
CA LYS A 674 -15.96 24.18 25.95
C LYS A 674 -16.00 24.91 24.61
N LYS A 675 -14.86 25.08 23.93
CA LYS A 675 -14.87 25.65 22.56
C LYS A 675 -15.47 24.71 21.51
N LEU A 676 -15.42 23.40 21.76
CA LEU A 676 -16.00 22.37 20.89
C LEU A 676 -17.48 22.16 21.19
N LEU A 677 -17.83 22.02 22.47
CA LEU A 677 -19.20 21.77 22.91
C LEU A 677 -20.07 23.04 22.95
N ARG A 678 -19.43 24.21 23.09
CA ARG A 678 -20.07 25.52 23.17
C ARG A 678 -21.25 25.51 24.15
N ASP A 679 -22.45 25.76 23.67
CA ASP A 679 -23.65 25.89 24.49
C ASP A 679 -24.09 24.55 25.08
N ALA A 680 -23.58 23.42 24.60
CA ALA A 680 -23.87 22.09 25.15
C ALA A 680 -23.16 21.77 26.48
N GLU A 681 -22.19 22.61 26.91
CA GLU A 681 -21.44 22.42 28.15
C GLU A 681 -21.48 23.67 29.03
N VAL A 682 -21.75 23.52 30.33
CA VAL A 682 -21.56 24.59 31.33
C VAL A 682 -20.31 24.28 32.16
N LEU A 683 -19.42 25.27 32.30
CA LEU A 683 -18.24 25.17 33.15
C LEU A 683 -18.44 26.01 34.41
N VAL A 684 -18.15 25.42 35.57
CA VAL A 684 -18.25 26.06 36.89
C VAL A 684 -16.97 25.94 37.70
N PRO A 685 -16.74 26.72 38.76
CA PRO A 685 -15.63 26.48 39.70
C PRO A 685 -15.61 25.03 40.20
N ALA A 686 -14.44 24.52 40.55
CA ALA A 686 -14.26 23.13 40.99
C ALA A 686 -14.75 22.91 42.44
N GLU A 687 -16.00 23.24 42.70
CA GLU A 687 -16.67 23.17 44.00
C GLU A 687 -17.97 22.37 43.89
N PRO A 688 -18.26 21.47 44.86
CA PRO A 688 -19.48 20.66 44.81
C PRO A 688 -20.77 21.47 44.73
N ALA A 689 -20.83 22.60 45.44
CA ALA A 689 -22.01 23.46 45.48
C ALA A 689 -22.31 24.10 44.12
N GLU A 690 -21.28 24.50 43.38
CA GLU A 690 -21.39 25.12 42.06
C GLU A 690 -21.81 24.08 41.00
N LEU A 691 -21.24 22.88 41.05
CA LEU A 691 -21.65 21.77 40.18
C LEU A 691 -23.12 21.39 40.43
N ALA A 692 -23.54 21.30 41.69
CA ALA A 692 -24.91 21.00 42.08
C ALA A 692 -25.88 22.09 41.61
N ALA A 693 -25.57 23.37 41.86
CA ALA A 693 -26.41 24.49 41.44
C ALA A 693 -26.57 24.56 39.90
N ALA A 694 -25.49 24.32 39.15
CA ALA A 694 -25.55 24.30 37.70
C ALA A 694 -26.37 23.11 37.16
N ALA A 695 -26.20 21.93 37.75
CA ALA A 695 -26.98 20.74 37.42
C ALA A 695 -28.48 20.95 37.68
N GLU A 696 -28.82 21.45 38.88
CA GLU A 696 -30.18 21.79 39.29
C GLU A 696 -30.83 22.79 38.32
N ARG A 697 -30.14 23.86 37.97
CA ARG A 697 -30.61 24.87 36.99
C ARG A 697 -30.92 24.25 35.63
N ILE A 698 -30.07 23.36 35.12
CA ILE A 698 -30.28 22.72 33.81
C ILE A 698 -31.44 21.72 33.86
N LEU A 699 -31.60 20.99 34.97
CA LEU A 699 -32.67 20.00 35.11
C LEU A 699 -34.04 20.66 35.31
N THR A 700 -34.09 21.81 35.98
CA THR A 700 -35.32 22.54 36.30
C THR A 700 -35.76 23.53 35.21
N ASP A 701 -34.88 23.91 34.27
CA ASP A 701 -35.18 24.77 33.13
C ASP A 701 -35.26 23.94 31.82
N PRO A 702 -36.47 23.58 31.35
CA PRO A 702 -36.63 22.75 30.14
C PRO A 702 -36.14 23.42 28.86
N GLU A 703 -36.18 24.76 28.77
CA GLU A 703 -35.75 25.49 27.59
C GLU A 703 -34.23 25.50 27.49
N LEU A 704 -33.55 25.82 28.61
CA LEU A 704 -32.10 25.72 28.69
C LEU A 704 -31.65 24.29 28.37
N ARG A 705 -32.30 23.29 28.98
CA ARG A 705 -31.99 21.88 28.73
C ARG A 705 -32.07 21.58 27.25
N ARG A 706 -33.23 21.80 26.61
CA ARG A 706 -33.45 21.52 25.18
C ARG A 706 -32.42 22.22 24.29
N SER A 707 -32.14 23.50 24.56
CA SER A 707 -31.11 24.28 23.86
C SER A 707 -29.73 23.60 23.95
N MET A 708 -29.34 23.13 25.13
CA MET A 708 -28.06 22.41 25.30
C MET A 708 -28.04 21.08 24.55
N GLN A 709 -29.16 20.35 24.51
CA GLN A 709 -29.27 19.07 23.76
C GLN A 709 -29.10 19.31 22.26
N GLU A 710 -29.84 20.27 21.70
CA GLU A 710 -29.77 20.63 20.29
C GLU A 710 -28.37 21.13 19.91
N ALA A 711 -27.75 21.95 20.78
CA ALA A 711 -26.39 22.41 20.59
C ALA A 711 -25.39 21.25 20.55
N GLY A 712 -25.52 20.25 21.43
CA GLY A 712 -24.64 19.08 21.48
C GLY A 712 -24.70 18.26 20.21
N ILE A 713 -25.90 17.90 19.77
CA ILE A 713 -26.16 17.16 18.53
C ILE A 713 -25.62 17.93 17.32
N LYS A 714 -25.90 19.24 17.24
CA LYS A 714 -25.44 20.09 16.14
C LYS A 714 -23.92 20.23 16.10
N ASN A 715 -23.27 20.46 17.25
CA ASN A 715 -21.84 20.75 17.32
C ASN A 715 -20.98 19.50 17.06
N LEU A 716 -21.45 18.32 17.44
CA LEU A 716 -20.74 17.06 17.19
C LEU A 716 -21.11 16.46 15.84
N GLY A 717 -22.31 16.72 15.34
CA GLY A 717 -22.79 16.19 14.07
C GLY A 717 -23.10 14.69 14.12
N ARG A 718 -23.19 14.09 12.93
CA ARG A 718 -23.59 12.69 12.74
C ARG A 718 -22.40 11.71 12.74
N MET A 719 -22.73 10.43 12.87
CA MET A 719 -21.82 9.30 12.62
C MET A 719 -21.57 9.09 11.11
N GLY A 720 -20.72 8.12 10.78
CA GLY A 720 -20.41 7.63 9.44
C GLY A 720 -19.03 8.02 8.91
N ALA A 721 -18.19 8.72 9.69
CA ALA A 721 -16.91 9.21 9.16
C ALA A 721 -15.97 8.04 8.80
N LEU A 722 -15.82 7.08 9.71
CA LEU A 722 -14.98 5.90 9.53
C LEU A 722 -15.51 4.95 8.45
N ASP A 723 -16.83 4.81 8.28
CA ASP A 723 -17.41 4.06 7.15
C ASP A 723 -17.06 4.68 5.81
N ASN A 724 -17.12 6.01 5.71
CA ASN A 724 -16.69 6.71 4.50
C ASN A 724 -15.20 6.53 4.21
N VAL A 725 -14.34 6.39 5.23
CA VAL A 725 -12.91 6.04 5.01
C VAL A 725 -12.79 4.64 4.38
N VAL A 726 -13.57 3.68 4.86
CA VAL A 726 -13.56 2.29 4.36
C VAL A 726 -14.07 2.23 2.92
N GLU A 727 -15.18 2.90 2.63
CA GLU A 727 -15.74 2.96 1.27
C GLU A 727 -14.86 3.73 0.30
N TYR A 728 -14.17 4.79 0.74
CA TYR A 728 -13.16 5.45 -0.07
C TYR A 728 -11.99 4.51 -0.40
N CYS A 729 -11.56 3.67 0.55
CA CYS A 729 -10.56 2.64 0.25
C CYS A 729 -11.07 1.67 -0.83
N ALA A 730 -12.32 1.22 -0.72
CA ALA A 730 -12.93 0.30 -1.67
C ALA A 730 -12.97 0.88 -3.09
N ALA A 731 -13.61 2.05 -3.25
CA ALA A 731 -13.94 2.64 -4.54
C ALA A 731 -12.78 3.39 -5.19
N GLU A 732 -12.08 4.26 -4.44
CA GLU A 732 -11.13 5.21 -5.02
C GLU A 732 -9.68 4.70 -5.00
N LEU A 733 -9.35 3.85 -4.02
CA LEU A 733 -8.02 3.27 -3.89
C LEU A 733 -7.91 1.86 -4.46
N GLY A 734 -9.01 1.28 -4.94
CA GLY A 734 -9.02 -0.02 -5.62
C GLY A 734 -8.74 -1.19 -4.70
N TRP A 735 -9.18 -1.13 -3.44
CA TRP A 735 -9.03 -2.25 -2.50
C TRP A 735 -9.96 -3.42 -2.86
N ASP A 736 -11.13 -3.15 -3.44
CA ASP A 736 -12.01 -4.21 -3.95
C ASP A 736 -11.33 -5.04 -5.04
N ALA A 737 -10.69 -4.38 -6.01
CA ALA A 737 -9.95 -5.05 -7.06
C ALA A 737 -8.80 -5.91 -6.49
N ARG A 738 -8.08 -5.41 -5.49
CA ARG A 738 -6.97 -6.14 -4.85
C ARG A 738 -7.44 -7.38 -4.09
N CYS A 739 -8.49 -7.26 -3.28
CA CYS A 739 -9.07 -8.38 -2.55
C CYS A 739 -9.63 -9.43 -3.51
N SER A 740 -10.38 -9.01 -4.53
CA SER A 740 -10.93 -9.89 -5.57
C SER A 740 -9.83 -10.67 -6.30
N VAL A 741 -8.78 -9.99 -6.77
CA VAL A 741 -7.64 -10.63 -7.44
C VAL A 741 -6.94 -11.63 -6.51
N TYR A 742 -6.70 -11.25 -5.25
CA TYR A 742 -6.07 -12.14 -4.28
C TYR A 742 -6.90 -13.41 -4.03
N GLU A 743 -8.21 -13.27 -3.84
CA GLU A 743 -9.12 -14.39 -3.56
C GLU A 743 -9.29 -15.32 -4.76
N LYS A 744 -9.50 -14.78 -5.96
CA LYS A 744 -9.56 -15.56 -7.21
C LYS A 744 -8.27 -16.33 -7.42
N TYR A 745 -7.13 -15.66 -7.26
CA TYR A 745 -5.83 -16.26 -7.48
C TYR A 745 -5.51 -17.33 -6.43
N LYS A 746 -5.86 -17.08 -5.15
CA LYS A 746 -5.76 -18.08 -4.08
C LYS A 746 -6.56 -19.33 -4.41
N LYS A 747 -7.85 -19.17 -4.75
CA LYS A 747 -8.74 -20.29 -5.09
C LYS A 747 -8.20 -21.12 -6.25
N TYR A 748 -7.64 -20.46 -7.27
CA TYR A 748 -6.98 -21.15 -8.38
C TYR A 748 -5.77 -21.98 -7.91
N LEU A 749 -4.88 -21.42 -7.10
CA LEU A 749 -3.71 -22.14 -6.60
C LEU A 749 -4.06 -23.29 -5.65
N ASP A 750 -5.08 -23.12 -4.81
CA ASP A 750 -5.58 -24.19 -3.95
C ASP A 750 -6.09 -25.36 -4.83
N SER A 751 -6.80 -25.07 -5.93
CA SER A 751 -7.25 -26.11 -6.88
C SER A 751 -6.12 -26.83 -7.64
N LEU A 752 -5.00 -26.15 -7.90
CA LEU A 752 -3.82 -26.80 -8.50
C LEU A 752 -3.14 -27.72 -7.49
N GLY A 753 -3.03 -27.31 -6.24
CA GLY A 753 -2.44 -28.13 -5.18
C GLY A 753 -3.23 -29.41 -4.92
N GLU A 754 -4.56 -29.34 -4.91
CA GLU A 754 -5.42 -30.53 -4.76
C GLU A 754 -5.22 -31.55 -5.90
N LYS A 755 -5.04 -31.08 -7.15
CA LYS A 755 -4.76 -31.94 -8.31
C LYS A 755 -3.42 -32.64 -8.21
N GLU A 756 -2.37 -31.93 -7.80
CA GLU A 756 -1.05 -32.54 -7.55
C GLU A 756 -1.11 -33.60 -6.45
N THR A 757 -1.85 -33.34 -5.37
CA THR A 757 -1.96 -34.26 -4.23
C THR A 757 -2.75 -35.53 -4.59
N LYS A 758 -3.67 -35.44 -5.57
CA LYS A 758 -4.47 -36.57 -6.06
C LYS A 758 -3.77 -37.40 -7.15
N GLY A 759 -2.54 -37.07 -7.54
CA GLY A 759 -1.79 -37.82 -8.55
C GLY A 759 -2.32 -37.64 -9.98
N GLU A 760 -3.25 -36.70 -10.20
CA GLU A 760 -3.61 -36.22 -11.53
C GLU A 760 -2.51 -35.24 -11.99
N GLY A 761 -1.33 -35.80 -12.27
CA GLY A 761 -0.19 -35.06 -12.78
C GLY A 761 -0.57 -34.30 -14.05
N ALA A 762 -0.02 -33.09 -14.16
CA ALA A 762 -0.15 -32.22 -15.32
C ALA A 762 0.19 -32.96 -16.61
N ASP A 763 -0.84 -33.39 -17.33
CA ASP A 763 -0.74 -33.64 -18.76
C ASP A 763 -0.74 -32.25 -19.43
N GLU A 764 0.39 -31.90 -20.05
CA GLU A 764 0.53 -30.70 -20.89
C GLU A 764 -0.46 -30.82 -22.06
N GLY A 765 -1.68 -30.33 -21.87
CA GLY A 765 -2.72 -30.51 -22.88
C GLY A 765 -4.06 -29.85 -22.58
N VAL A 766 -4.08 -28.68 -21.93
CA VAL A 766 -5.32 -27.89 -21.88
C VAL A 766 -5.49 -27.19 -23.23
N ARG A 767 -6.19 -27.88 -24.13
CA ARG A 767 -6.76 -27.35 -25.38
C ARG A 767 -7.40 -26.00 -25.13
N LEU A 768 -6.83 -24.96 -25.75
CA LEU A 768 -7.54 -23.71 -26.04
C LEU A 768 -8.70 -24.03 -26.98
N LYS A 769 -9.91 -23.65 -26.56
CA LYS A 769 -11.01 -23.33 -27.48
C LYS A 769 -11.14 -21.81 -27.52
#